data_AF-A0A9P8K1J8-F1
#
_entry.id   AF-A0A9P8K1J8-F1
#
_cell.length_a   1.000
_cell.length_b   1.000
_cell.length_c   1.000
_cell.angle_alpha   90.00
_cell.angle_beta   90.00
_cell.angle_gamma   90.00
#
_symmetry.space_group_name_H-M   'P 1'
#
loop_
_entity.id
_entity.type
_entity.pdbx_description
1 polymer ?
#
loop_
_entity_poly.entity_id
_entity_poly.type
_entity_poly.pdbx_seq_one_letter_code
_entity_poly.pdbx_strand_id
1 'polypeptide(L)'
;MSFDAKDIAVEYHETARTNPLGAMSDMSLEADITAFAATYGLEEHKEILVKGAFVARSKSTFETITSLSEAEKQSLRDEQLHKWRQPTALYRMIIFCSVGAAVNGMDLVSINGANLFMPKQFGIAGGGKDAWLLGVVNSAPYFCCAVFSVWLNAPLNKWFGRRGVLFITGVFCFAACFASAFCNNWWELVIARVVLGLGIGPKSATLSVYAAESAPARIRGALTMSWQIWVAFGIMLGTALSLAFYHVPDTNGIVGLNWRLMLAVPAIPALIVVAVAYTNPESPRWLMQKGRYRDAFSALRRLRNSDIQAARDLYYTHMLLQQEEEVLTGDLAHSRSILQLFKARRNRNATIGSFIVMFAQQFCGVNIVSYYSTTIFTEAGATVTHALLASWGFGMLNFLFALPAVRTIDVYGRRSLLLWTFPFMALFLCVTAGAFYINDQTTKLGVVAAGIYLYVIAYSPGEGPVPFVYSAEAFPLAVRDLGMSWAVFICWFFNSIVGLSFPSLLHSFGPAGTFFWYAAWNAALYVAIYFFLPETKAFTLEELDQVFEVPMQEHAKHLGRLNLQTPERVRAAAAHVRSGKVIPLNIPFDAPSPPCFGRQTFQHRIVRLDGHAFDEIYELNPQTGSQWDGFRHFGHVASGYFYNKTTAADIQGPQATSRCGVHAWAEHGIVGRGLLLDFARYAELNNIMPSMYENYSISFETLVEVGKMQGLDLRRKEDGGDIGVGDILLVRTGFMKHCRSISEEERAIHHLAEPKFGPEDGQRYIGVGQSEEMLDFLHNSYFSAVAADNPAFEAWPSHESYYLHEYLLALWGVPIGELWDLERLAEACATEKRWTFMLTSAPNNVIVGIGSTSNAIAIL
;
A
#
# COMPACT_ATOMS: atom_id res chain seq x y z
N MET A 1 -2.94 -39.20 24.58
CA MET A 1 -2.15 -37.96 24.36
C MET A 1 -3.07 -36.99 23.66
N SER A 2 -3.69 -36.09 24.43
CA SER A 2 -4.56 -35.04 23.90
C SER A 2 -3.68 -33.91 23.40
N PHE A 3 -3.62 -33.72 22.08
CA PHE A 3 -3.02 -32.53 21.51
C PHE A 3 -3.88 -31.32 21.87
N ASP A 4 -3.25 -30.29 22.43
CA ASP A 4 -3.90 -29.08 22.93
C ASP A 4 -4.47 -28.30 21.73
N ALA A 5 -5.69 -27.78 21.85
CA ALA A 5 -6.40 -27.09 20.76
C ALA A 5 -5.65 -25.84 20.25
N LYS A 6 -4.69 -25.33 21.04
CA LYS A 6 -3.77 -24.27 20.65
C LYS A 6 -2.67 -24.73 19.69
N ASP A 7 -2.14 -25.94 19.86
CA ASP A 7 -1.06 -26.45 19.00
C ASP A 7 -1.62 -26.79 17.61
N ILE A 8 -2.83 -27.33 17.55
CA ILE A 8 -3.55 -27.55 16.29
C ILE A 8 -3.84 -26.21 15.59
N ALA A 9 -4.24 -25.16 16.32
CA ALA A 9 -4.48 -23.84 15.74
C ALA A 9 -3.21 -23.12 15.25
N VAL A 10 -2.05 -23.40 15.86
CA VAL A 10 -0.74 -22.84 15.44
C VAL A 10 -0.21 -23.54 14.19
N GLU A 11 -0.39 -24.86 14.08
CA GLU A 11 -0.04 -25.66 12.89
C GLU A 11 -1.02 -25.37 11.71
N TYR A 12 -2.30 -25.11 12.01
CA TYR A 12 -3.31 -24.67 11.04
C TYR A 12 -3.08 -23.23 10.52
N HIS A 13 -2.51 -22.35 11.33
CA HIS A 13 -2.18 -20.98 10.91
C HIS A 13 -0.91 -20.89 10.06
N GLU A 14 -0.04 -21.91 10.06
CA GLU A 14 1.17 -21.95 9.20
C GLU A 14 0.87 -22.35 7.76
N THR A 15 -0.15 -23.18 7.51
CA THR A 15 -0.53 -23.66 6.16
C THR A 15 -1.33 -22.64 5.33
N ALA A 16 -1.87 -21.60 5.96
CA ALA A 16 -2.57 -20.50 5.28
C ALA A 16 -1.62 -19.43 4.68
N ARG A 17 -0.31 -19.49 4.97
CA ARG A 17 0.64 -18.36 4.80
C ARG A 17 1.66 -18.52 3.67
N THR A 18 1.63 -19.63 2.93
CA THR A 18 2.37 -19.91 1.70
C THR A 18 1.39 -20.34 0.62
N ASN A 19 1.76 -20.24 -0.66
CA ASN A 19 0.91 -20.76 -1.75
C ASN A 19 0.37 -22.16 -1.34
N PRO A 20 -0.96 -22.36 -1.21
CA PRO A 20 -1.55 -23.61 -0.71
C PRO A 20 -1.01 -24.84 -1.45
N LEU A 21 -0.70 -24.62 -2.72
CA LEU A 21 -0.25 -25.63 -3.67
C LEU A 21 1.24 -25.95 -3.56
N GLY A 22 2.03 -25.10 -2.90
CA GLY A 22 3.49 -25.19 -2.84
C GLY A 22 4.01 -26.42 -2.11
N ALA A 23 3.23 -26.97 -1.16
CA ALA A 23 3.59 -28.16 -0.39
C ALA A 23 3.11 -29.49 -1.04
N MET A 24 2.29 -29.43 -2.11
CA MET A 24 1.71 -30.61 -2.75
C MET A 24 2.65 -31.22 -3.79
N SER A 25 2.85 -32.54 -3.73
CA SER A 25 3.57 -33.30 -4.77
C SER A 25 2.78 -33.35 -6.08
N ASP A 26 3.46 -33.56 -7.22
CA ASP A 26 2.82 -33.60 -8.55
C ASP A 26 1.67 -34.63 -8.61
N MET A 27 1.91 -35.84 -8.08
CA MET A 27 0.88 -36.89 -8.02
C MET A 27 -0.30 -36.51 -7.12
N SER A 28 -0.04 -35.87 -5.98
CA SER A 28 -1.11 -35.44 -5.07
C SER A 28 -1.95 -34.32 -5.68
N LEU A 29 -1.30 -33.39 -6.38
CA LEU A 29 -1.95 -32.26 -7.04
C LEU A 29 -2.83 -32.74 -8.21
N GLU A 30 -2.32 -33.65 -9.04
CA GLU A 30 -3.11 -34.23 -10.13
C GLU A 30 -4.31 -35.06 -9.63
N ALA A 31 -4.13 -35.82 -8.54
CA ALA A 31 -5.22 -36.57 -7.92
C ALA A 31 -6.30 -35.64 -7.36
N ASP A 32 -5.89 -34.59 -6.65
CA ASP A 32 -6.81 -33.60 -6.08
C ASP A 32 -7.60 -32.86 -7.18
N ILE A 33 -6.93 -32.43 -8.25
CA ILE A 33 -7.59 -31.75 -9.38
C ILE A 33 -8.51 -32.71 -10.13
N THR A 34 -8.13 -33.98 -10.25
CA THR A 34 -9.01 -35.00 -10.85
C THR A 34 -10.29 -35.15 -10.03
N ALA A 35 -10.17 -35.20 -8.70
CA ALA A 35 -11.32 -35.24 -7.80
C ALA A 35 -12.15 -33.95 -7.87
N PHE A 36 -11.49 -32.79 -7.92
CA PHE A 36 -12.13 -31.48 -8.12
C PHE A 36 -12.94 -31.43 -9.42
N ALA A 37 -12.33 -31.84 -10.54
CA ALA A 37 -12.97 -31.84 -11.85
C ALA A 37 -14.19 -32.77 -11.90
N ALA A 38 -14.11 -33.94 -11.26
CA ALA A 38 -15.24 -34.87 -11.14
C ALA A 38 -16.35 -34.32 -10.24
N THR A 39 -16.00 -33.79 -9.07
CA THR A 39 -16.95 -33.25 -8.08
C THR A 39 -17.78 -32.10 -8.64
N TYR A 40 -17.16 -31.25 -9.45
CA TYR A 40 -17.78 -30.03 -9.96
C TYR A 40 -18.18 -30.07 -11.44
N GLY A 41 -18.12 -31.25 -12.09
CA GLY A 41 -18.58 -31.45 -13.46
C GLY A 41 -17.74 -30.71 -14.51
N LEU A 42 -16.42 -30.66 -14.31
CA LEU A 42 -15.42 -30.03 -15.18
C LEU A 42 -14.48 -31.07 -15.83
N GLU A 43 -14.89 -32.34 -15.90
CA GLU A 43 -14.11 -33.46 -16.44
C GLU A 43 -13.64 -33.20 -17.88
N GLU A 44 -14.47 -32.53 -18.70
CA GLU A 44 -14.15 -32.11 -20.08
C GLU A 44 -12.95 -31.15 -20.17
N HIS A 45 -12.59 -30.51 -19.05
CA HIS A 45 -11.49 -29.55 -18.95
C HIS A 45 -10.37 -30.02 -18.01
N LYS A 46 -10.36 -31.31 -17.64
CA LYS A 46 -9.38 -31.88 -16.71
C LYS A 46 -7.93 -31.55 -17.10
N GLU A 47 -7.57 -31.75 -18.36
CA GLU A 47 -6.19 -31.56 -18.82
C GLU A 47 -5.71 -30.10 -18.63
N ILE A 48 -6.57 -29.12 -18.95
CA ILE A 48 -6.21 -27.70 -18.81
C ILE A 48 -6.24 -27.24 -17.35
N LEU A 49 -7.09 -27.84 -16.51
CA LEU A 49 -7.12 -27.60 -15.07
C LEU A 49 -5.84 -28.10 -14.38
N VAL A 50 -5.36 -29.28 -14.76
CA VAL A 50 -4.09 -29.82 -14.27
C VAL A 50 -2.93 -28.89 -14.65
N LYS A 51 -2.83 -28.50 -15.93
CA LYS A 51 -1.82 -27.53 -16.38
C LYS A 51 -1.93 -26.19 -15.65
N GLY A 52 -3.15 -25.68 -15.47
CA GLY A 52 -3.43 -24.42 -14.78
C GLY A 52 -3.01 -24.44 -13.31
N ALA A 53 -3.20 -25.56 -12.62
CA ALA A 53 -2.78 -25.72 -11.23
C ALA A 53 -1.26 -25.81 -11.07
N PHE A 54 -0.56 -26.48 -12.00
CA PHE A 54 0.91 -26.45 -12.02
C PHE A 54 1.44 -25.01 -12.17
N VAL A 55 0.79 -24.20 -13.02
CA VAL A 55 1.10 -22.76 -13.14
C VAL A 55 0.75 -22.00 -11.85
N ALA A 56 -0.37 -22.34 -11.20
CA ALA A 56 -0.77 -21.71 -9.94
C ALA A 56 0.19 -22.02 -8.79
N ARG A 57 0.79 -23.22 -8.76
CA ARG A 57 1.81 -23.64 -7.79
C ARG A 57 3.11 -22.86 -7.94
N SER A 58 3.54 -22.58 -9.17
CA SER A 58 4.82 -21.92 -9.46
C SER A 58 4.62 -20.76 -10.44
N LYS A 59 4.03 -19.65 -9.96
CA LYS A 59 3.67 -18.46 -10.77
C LYS A 59 4.85 -17.87 -11.56
N SER A 60 6.07 -18.09 -11.12
CA SER A 60 7.32 -17.54 -11.67
C SER A 60 8.20 -18.57 -12.42
N THR A 61 7.82 -19.86 -12.40
CA THR A 61 8.59 -20.96 -13.00
C THR A 61 7.80 -21.68 -14.09
N PHE A 62 6.79 -21.03 -14.66
CA PHE A 62 5.96 -21.61 -15.71
C PHE A 62 6.76 -22.01 -16.97
N GLU A 63 7.93 -21.38 -17.19
CA GLU A 63 8.86 -21.71 -18.28
C GLU A 63 9.42 -23.14 -18.19
N THR A 64 9.63 -23.62 -16.96
CA THR A 64 10.20 -24.95 -16.68
C THR A 64 9.17 -26.08 -16.75
N ILE A 65 7.88 -25.74 -16.85
CA ILE A 65 6.80 -26.73 -16.91
C ILE A 65 6.77 -27.32 -18.32
N THR A 66 7.15 -28.60 -18.44
CA THR A 66 7.22 -29.33 -19.72
C THR A 66 5.85 -29.68 -20.29
N SER A 67 4.81 -29.72 -19.46
CA SER A 67 3.43 -30.04 -19.87
C SER A 67 2.69 -28.87 -20.56
N LEU A 68 3.27 -27.66 -20.57
CA LEU A 68 2.72 -26.49 -21.27
C LEU A 68 3.23 -26.43 -22.72
N SER A 69 2.33 -26.18 -23.65
CA SER A 69 2.68 -25.83 -25.03
C SER A 69 3.31 -24.45 -25.13
N GLU A 70 4.12 -24.21 -26.18
CA GLU A 70 4.73 -22.88 -26.40
C GLU A 70 3.69 -21.76 -26.58
N ALA A 71 2.51 -22.06 -27.12
CA ALA A 71 1.42 -21.09 -27.20
C ALA A 71 0.87 -20.69 -25.80
N GLU A 72 0.77 -21.66 -24.88
CA GLU A 72 0.35 -21.40 -23.49
C GLU A 72 1.43 -20.62 -22.73
N LYS A 73 2.71 -20.99 -22.90
CA LYS A 73 3.84 -20.23 -22.33
C LYS A 73 3.89 -18.80 -22.86
N GLN A 74 3.71 -18.61 -24.17
CA GLN A 74 3.64 -17.27 -24.76
C GLN A 74 2.47 -16.46 -24.21
N SER A 75 1.30 -17.08 -23.98
CA SER A 75 0.16 -16.40 -23.35
C SER A 75 0.47 -15.95 -21.91
N LEU A 76 1.24 -16.73 -21.16
CA LEU A 76 1.68 -16.36 -19.80
C LEU A 76 2.76 -15.28 -19.84
N ARG A 77 3.73 -15.34 -20.77
CA ARG A 77 4.70 -14.25 -21.02
C ARG A 77 4.01 -12.94 -21.39
N ASP A 78 3.01 -12.99 -22.27
CA ASP A 78 2.25 -11.82 -22.69
C ASP A 78 1.49 -11.18 -21.52
N GLU A 79 0.99 -11.96 -20.56
CA GLU A 79 0.40 -11.43 -19.31
C GLU A 79 1.44 -10.64 -18.50
N GLN A 80 2.72 -11.04 -18.55
CA GLN A 80 3.81 -10.38 -17.84
C GLN A 80 4.32 -9.12 -18.57
N LEU A 81 4.63 -9.25 -19.86
CA LEU A 81 5.22 -8.18 -20.68
C LEU A 81 4.17 -7.13 -21.09
N HIS A 82 2.92 -7.55 -21.34
CA HIS A 82 1.85 -6.71 -21.86
C HIS A 82 0.64 -6.66 -20.91
N LYS A 83 0.86 -6.23 -19.67
CA LYS A 83 -0.16 -6.24 -18.60
C LYS A 83 -1.52 -5.59 -18.96
N TRP A 84 -1.54 -4.62 -19.88
CA TRP A 84 -2.76 -3.93 -20.35
C TRP A 84 -3.50 -4.63 -21.51
N ARG A 85 -2.93 -5.68 -22.10
CA ARG A 85 -3.59 -6.44 -23.16
C ARG A 85 -4.57 -7.42 -22.52
N GLN A 86 -5.82 -7.02 -22.37
CA GLN A 86 -6.87 -7.80 -21.71
C GLN A 86 -8.11 -7.97 -22.62
N PRO A 87 -8.98 -8.97 -22.37
CA PRO A 87 -10.17 -9.18 -23.19
C PRO A 87 -11.11 -7.99 -23.20
N THR A 88 -11.80 -7.77 -24.33
CA THR A 88 -12.80 -6.70 -24.45
C THR A 88 -13.93 -6.84 -23.44
N ALA A 89 -14.30 -8.07 -23.06
CA ALA A 89 -15.31 -8.31 -22.03
C ALA A 89 -14.90 -7.80 -20.65
N LEU A 90 -13.62 -7.91 -20.27
CA LEU A 90 -13.11 -7.33 -19.02
C LEU A 90 -13.24 -5.80 -19.06
N TYR A 91 -12.80 -5.16 -20.16
CA TYR A 91 -12.93 -3.71 -20.31
C TYR A 91 -14.38 -3.24 -20.32
N ARG A 92 -15.29 -3.95 -21.00
CA ARG A 92 -16.73 -3.65 -20.98
C ARG A 92 -17.31 -3.73 -19.57
N MET A 93 -16.90 -4.73 -18.78
CA MET A 93 -17.31 -4.88 -17.39
C MET A 93 -16.75 -3.74 -16.51
N ILE A 94 -15.49 -3.35 -16.68
CA ILE A 94 -14.90 -2.22 -15.96
C ILE A 94 -15.57 -0.90 -16.33
N ILE A 95 -15.88 -0.67 -17.62
CA ILE A 95 -16.66 0.47 -18.09
C ILE A 95 -18.07 0.45 -17.50
N PHE A 96 -18.71 -0.71 -17.41
CA PHE A 96 -20.00 -0.84 -16.74
C PHE A 96 -19.93 -0.45 -15.26
N CYS A 97 -18.94 -0.96 -14.52
CA CYS A 97 -18.72 -0.58 -13.13
C CYS A 97 -18.47 0.93 -12.97
N SER A 98 -17.71 1.48 -13.90
CA SER A 98 -17.35 2.88 -14.02
C SER A 98 -18.57 3.79 -14.26
N VAL A 99 -19.48 3.43 -15.18
CA VAL A 99 -20.73 4.19 -15.40
C VAL A 99 -21.60 4.18 -14.13
N GLY A 100 -21.62 3.05 -13.39
CA GLY A 100 -22.28 2.98 -12.08
C GLY A 100 -21.72 3.96 -11.04
N ALA A 101 -20.41 4.21 -11.09
CA ALA A 101 -19.72 5.21 -10.28
C ALA A 101 -20.07 6.65 -10.71
N ALA A 102 -20.15 6.90 -12.02
CA ALA A 102 -20.50 8.20 -12.58
C ALA A 102 -21.88 8.69 -12.13
N VAL A 103 -22.84 7.78 -11.91
CA VAL A 103 -24.15 8.11 -11.31
C VAL A 103 -23.97 8.82 -9.95
N ASN A 104 -23.06 8.32 -9.10
CA ASN A 104 -22.83 8.91 -7.78
C ASN A 104 -22.20 10.30 -7.89
N GLY A 105 -21.17 10.46 -8.73
CA GLY A 105 -20.52 11.76 -8.93
C GLY A 105 -21.46 12.81 -9.54
N MET A 106 -22.33 12.40 -10.46
CA MET A 106 -23.30 13.28 -11.10
C MET A 106 -24.39 13.72 -10.12
N ASP A 107 -24.97 12.81 -9.34
CA ASP A 107 -25.94 13.14 -8.29
C ASP A 107 -25.37 14.13 -7.27
N LEU A 108 -24.13 13.88 -6.84
CA LEU A 108 -23.42 14.68 -5.84
C LEU A 108 -23.32 16.16 -6.24
N VAL A 109 -23.20 16.48 -7.53
CA VAL A 109 -23.09 17.88 -8.00
C VAL A 109 -24.37 18.43 -8.64
N SER A 110 -25.28 17.58 -9.12
CA SER A 110 -26.59 18.02 -9.65
C SER A 110 -27.38 18.83 -8.62
N ILE A 111 -27.23 18.50 -7.34
CA ILE A 111 -27.87 19.24 -6.24
C ILE A 111 -27.29 20.64 -6.03
N ASN A 112 -26.01 20.85 -6.34
CA ASN A 112 -25.33 22.15 -6.22
C ASN A 112 -25.96 23.19 -7.15
N GLY A 113 -26.17 22.83 -8.42
CA GLY A 113 -26.90 23.66 -9.37
C GLY A 113 -28.35 23.91 -8.94
N ALA A 114 -29.03 22.88 -8.43
CA ALA A 114 -30.41 23.00 -7.97
C ALA A 114 -30.56 23.89 -6.73
N ASN A 115 -29.57 23.91 -5.82
CA ASN A 115 -29.57 24.70 -4.58
C ASN A 115 -29.67 26.21 -4.81
N LEU A 116 -29.37 26.72 -6.02
CA LEU A 116 -29.55 28.12 -6.37
C LEU A 116 -31.02 28.56 -6.48
N PHE A 117 -31.92 27.63 -6.82
CA PHE A 117 -33.32 27.91 -7.17
C PHE A 117 -34.30 27.22 -6.23
N MET A 118 -34.05 25.94 -5.96
CA MET A 118 -34.94 25.04 -5.21
C MET A 118 -35.34 25.59 -3.82
N PRO A 119 -34.42 26.13 -2.98
CA PRO A 119 -34.80 26.59 -1.64
C PRO A 119 -35.85 27.71 -1.64
N LYS A 120 -35.79 28.61 -2.64
CA LYS A 120 -36.75 29.71 -2.77
C LYS A 120 -38.15 29.20 -3.11
N GLN A 121 -38.24 28.17 -3.95
CA GLN A 121 -39.50 27.58 -4.37
C GLN A 121 -40.17 26.75 -3.27
N PHE A 122 -39.38 26.07 -2.43
CA PHE A 122 -39.90 25.31 -1.28
C PHE A 122 -40.11 26.14 -0.02
N GLY A 123 -39.81 27.45 -0.04
CA GLY A 123 -39.95 28.33 1.12
C GLY A 123 -38.94 28.03 2.24
N ILE A 124 -37.78 27.46 1.91
CA ILE A 124 -36.70 27.10 2.85
C ILE A 124 -35.40 27.88 2.56
N ALA A 125 -35.52 29.09 2.02
CA ALA A 125 -34.38 29.94 1.66
C ALA A 125 -33.86 30.83 2.81
N GLY A 126 -34.43 30.72 4.01
CA GLY A 126 -34.03 31.52 5.16
C GLY A 126 -32.75 31.05 5.85
N GLY A 127 -32.34 31.80 6.89
CA GLY A 127 -31.24 31.42 7.80
C GLY A 127 -31.73 30.57 8.98
N GLY A 128 -30.79 30.04 9.77
CA GLY A 128 -31.12 29.26 10.97
C GLY A 128 -31.78 27.91 10.63
N LYS A 129 -33.06 27.75 10.98
CA LYS A 129 -33.82 26.49 10.79
C LYS A 129 -33.85 26.04 9.33
N ASP A 130 -33.99 26.98 8.41
CA ASP A 130 -34.10 26.71 6.98
C ASP A 130 -32.77 26.21 6.38
N ALA A 131 -31.63 26.70 6.89
CA ALA A 131 -30.31 26.20 6.54
C ALA A 131 -30.11 24.74 6.97
N TRP A 132 -30.63 24.37 8.14
CA TRP A 132 -30.64 22.96 8.58
C TRP A 132 -31.58 22.10 7.73
N LEU A 133 -32.74 22.61 7.32
CA LEU A 133 -33.65 21.89 6.41
C LEU A 133 -33.00 21.65 5.04
N LEU A 134 -32.28 22.64 4.50
CA LEU A 134 -31.49 22.48 3.28
C LEU A 134 -30.39 21.42 3.45
N GLY A 135 -29.68 21.46 4.59
CA GLY A 135 -28.71 20.43 4.97
C GLY A 135 -29.33 19.02 5.04
N VAL A 136 -30.56 18.89 5.55
CA VAL A 136 -31.31 17.61 5.59
C VAL A 136 -31.64 17.13 4.17
N VAL A 137 -32.12 18.00 3.29
CA VAL A 137 -32.43 17.63 1.88
C VAL A 137 -31.17 17.13 1.15
N ASN A 138 -30.03 17.75 1.41
CA ASN A 138 -28.76 17.39 0.76
C ASN A 138 -28.12 16.13 1.37
N SER A 139 -28.24 15.93 2.68
CA SER A 139 -27.66 14.78 3.39
C SER A 139 -28.55 13.53 3.40
N ALA A 140 -29.85 13.66 3.09
CA ALA A 140 -30.82 12.55 3.07
C ALA A 140 -30.37 11.26 2.35
N PRO A 141 -29.82 11.30 1.11
CA PRO A 141 -29.42 10.07 0.42
C PRO A 141 -28.25 9.39 1.14
N TYR A 142 -27.27 10.17 1.60
CA TYR A 142 -26.07 9.66 2.26
C TYR A 142 -26.35 9.17 3.69
N PHE A 143 -27.28 9.81 4.38
CA PHE A 143 -27.72 9.37 5.70
C PHE A 143 -28.41 8.01 5.61
N CYS A 144 -29.29 7.85 4.61
CA CYS A 144 -29.88 6.56 4.28
C CYS A 144 -28.82 5.51 3.92
N CYS A 145 -27.80 5.90 3.13
CA CYS A 145 -26.67 5.03 2.82
C CYS A 145 -25.96 4.50 4.07
N ALA A 146 -25.58 5.40 4.96
CA ALA A 146 -24.81 5.06 6.16
C ALA A 146 -25.62 4.20 7.14
N VAL A 147 -26.86 4.58 7.43
CA VAL A 147 -27.63 3.96 8.52
C VAL A 147 -28.34 2.69 8.07
N PHE A 148 -28.85 2.64 6.84
CA PHE A 148 -29.71 1.55 6.40
C PHE A 148 -29.12 0.75 5.26
N SER A 149 -28.81 1.39 4.12
CA SER A 149 -28.67 0.65 2.87
C SER A 149 -27.34 -0.08 2.73
N VAL A 150 -26.23 0.45 3.25
CA VAL A 150 -24.92 -0.23 3.18
C VAL A 150 -24.94 -1.60 3.86
N TRP A 151 -25.72 -1.78 4.92
CA TRP A 151 -25.86 -3.05 5.64
C TRP A 151 -26.69 -4.09 4.88
N LEU A 152 -27.51 -3.64 3.91
CA LEU A 152 -28.23 -4.52 2.99
C LEU A 152 -27.30 -5.12 1.91
N ASN A 153 -26.07 -4.63 1.77
CA ASN A 153 -25.13 -5.09 0.76
C ASN A 153 -24.85 -6.61 0.84
N ALA A 154 -24.57 -7.13 2.03
CA ALA A 154 -24.27 -8.55 2.23
C ALA A 154 -25.45 -9.48 1.88
N PRO A 155 -26.69 -9.28 2.41
CA PRO A 155 -27.83 -10.13 2.05
C PRO A 155 -28.22 -9.99 0.58
N LEU A 156 -28.20 -8.78 0.01
CA LEU A 156 -28.51 -8.55 -1.40
C LEU A 156 -27.54 -9.29 -2.31
N ASN A 157 -26.23 -9.20 -2.04
CA ASN A 157 -25.24 -9.95 -2.81
C ASN A 157 -25.38 -11.47 -2.63
N LYS A 158 -25.73 -11.94 -1.43
CA LYS A 158 -25.96 -13.38 -1.18
C LYS A 158 -27.12 -13.92 -2.03
N TRP A 159 -28.19 -13.15 -2.26
CA TRP A 159 -29.38 -13.62 -2.97
C TRP A 159 -29.34 -13.35 -4.47
N PHE A 160 -28.87 -12.17 -4.90
CA PHE A 160 -29.01 -11.72 -6.29
C PHE A 160 -27.71 -11.75 -7.10
N GLY A 161 -26.56 -12.01 -6.48
CA GLY A 161 -25.25 -11.91 -7.13
C GLY A 161 -24.82 -10.47 -7.37
N ARG A 162 -23.57 -10.26 -7.80
CA ARG A 162 -23.01 -8.90 -7.94
C ARG A 162 -23.77 -8.14 -9.03
N ARG A 163 -23.98 -8.76 -10.21
CA ARG A 163 -24.70 -8.12 -11.33
C ARG A 163 -26.17 -7.83 -11.02
N GLY A 164 -26.84 -8.72 -10.27
CA GLY A 164 -28.25 -8.56 -9.91
C GLY A 164 -28.45 -7.42 -8.91
N VAL A 165 -27.55 -7.27 -7.94
CA VAL A 165 -27.56 -6.12 -7.03
C VAL A 165 -27.36 -4.80 -7.78
N LEU A 166 -26.43 -4.76 -8.74
CA LEU A 166 -26.21 -3.56 -9.56
C LEU A 166 -27.43 -3.19 -10.42
N PHE A 167 -28.17 -4.18 -10.93
CA PHE A 167 -29.43 -3.94 -11.62
C PHE A 167 -30.49 -3.35 -10.69
N ILE A 168 -30.75 -4.00 -9.56
CA ILE A 168 -31.79 -3.57 -8.58
C ILE A 168 -31.48 -2.17 -8.05
N THR A 169 -30.24 -1.94 -7.61
CA THR A 169 -29.81 -0.63 -7.11
C THR A 169 -29.80 0.44 -8.20
N GLY A 170 -29.49 0.06 -9.44
CA GLY A 170 -29.62 0.93 -10.61
C GLY A 170 -31.06 1.39 -10.86
N VAL A 171 -32.04 0.48 -10.71
CA VAL A 171 -33.47 0.81 -10.80
C VAL A 171 -33.88 1.79 -9.72
N PHE A 172 -33.45 1.59 -8.46
CA PHE A 172 -33.70 2.54 -7.38
C PHE A 172 -33.09 3.92 -7.67
N CYS A 173 -31.84 3.96 -8.17
CA CYS A 173 -31.19 5.22 -8.54
C CYS A 173 -31.96 5.93 -9.67
N PHE A 174 -32.30 5.20 -10.74
CA PHE A 174 -33.07 5.73 -11.86
C PHE A 174 -34.42 6.30 -11.42
N ALA A 175 -35.21 5.50 -10.69
CA ALA A 175 -36.54 5.88 -10.25
C ALA A 175 -36.50 7.08 -9.30
N ALA A 176 -35.53 7.12 -8.38
CA ALA A 176 -35.42 8.20 -7.41
C ALA A 176 -34.94 9.53 -8.03
N CYS A 177 -33.94 9.50 -8.93
CA CYS A 177 -33.50 10.70 -9.64
C CYS A 177 -34.61 11.23 -10.56
N PHE A 178 -35.32 10.34 -11.26
CA PHE A 178 -36.47 10.72 -12.08
C PHE A 178 -37.60 11.31 -11.23
N ALA A 179 -37.96 10.66 -10.11
CA ALA A 179 -39.00 11.14 -9.19
C ALA A 179 -38.65 12.51 -8.56
N SER A 180 -37.37 12.77 -8.30
CA SER A 180 -36.90 14.06 -7.74
C SER A 180 -37.27 15.25 -8.62
N ALA A 181 -37.44 15.06 -9.93
CA ALA A 181 -37.87 16.09 -10.86
C ALA A 181 -39.35 16.50 -10.68
N PHE A 182 -40.16 15.64 -10.08
CA PHE A 182 -41.62 15.85 -9.91
C PHE A 182 -42.00 16.32 -8.50
N CYS A 183 -41.05 16.42 -7.58
CA CYS A 183 -41.31 16.86 -6.21
C CYS A 183 -41.75 18.33 -6.17
N ASN A 184 -42.78 18.62 -5.38
CA ASN A 184 -43.31 19.98 -5.19
C ASN A 184 -43.09 20.51 -3.77
N ASN A 185 -42.79 19.62 -2.83
CA ASN A 185 -42.48 19.96 -1.45
C ASN A 185 -41.09 19.44 -1.05
N TRP A 186 -40.46 20.10 -0.06
CA TRP A 186 -39.14 19.68 0.44
C TRP A 186 -39.15 18.25 1.03
N TRP A 187 -40.23 17.84 1.70
CA TRP A 187 -40.34 16.51 2.29
C TRP A 187 -40.53 15.41 1.25
N GLU A 188 -41.22 15.69 0.13
CA GLU A 188 -41.32 14.76 -1.01
C GLU A 188 -39.94 14.52 -1.62
N LEU A 189 -39.15 15.58 -1.74
CA LEU A 189 -37.77 15.47 -2.22
C LEU A 189 -36.88 14.70 -1.24
N VAL A 190 -37.03 14.90 0.07
CA VAL A 190 -36.33 14.09 1.08
C VAL A 190 -36.68 12.61 0.92
N ILE A 191 -37.95 12.26 0.73
CA ILE A 191 -38.37 10.86 0.52
C ILE A 191 -37.72 10.30 -0.75
N ALA A 192 -37.78 11.02 -1.88
CA ALA A 192 -37.14 10.61 -3.12
C ALA A 192 -35.63 10.39 -2.93
N ARG A 193 -34.96 11.28 -2.18
CA ARG A 193 -33.53 11.18 -1.86
C ARG A 193 -33.20 10.03 -0.91
N VAL A 194 -34.07 9.70 0.05
CA VAL A 194 -33.92 8.51 0.89
C VAL A 194 -34.00 7.24 0.04
N VAL A 195 -34.92 7.17 -0.92
CA VAL A 195 -35.00 6.06 -1.88
C VAL A 195 -33.74 5.97 -2.75
N LEU A 196 -33.20 7.12 -3.18
CA LEU A 196 -31.91 7.16 -3.88
C LEU A 196 -30.78 6.56 -3.03
N GLY A 197 -30.74 6.88 -1.72
CA GLY A 197 -29.80 6.31 -0.77
C GLY A 197 -29.87 4.79 -0.64
N LEU A 198 -31.06 4.18 -0.79
CA LEU A 198 -31.22 2.72 -0.85
C LEU A 198 -30.49 2.11 -2.05
N GLY A 199 -30.39 2.84 -3.16
CA GLY A 199 -29.62 2.45 -4.34
C GLY A 199 -28.12 2.69 -4.18
N ILE A 200 -27.71 3.89 -3.76
CA ILE A 200 -26.29 4.30 -3.73
C ILE A 200 -25.44 3.41 -2.80
N GLY A 201 -25.94 3.06 -1.61
CA GLY A 201 -25.15 2.34 -0.60
C GLY A 201 -24.65 0.96 -1.07
N PRO A 202 -25.54 -0.03 -1.32
CA PRO A 202 -25.13 -1.35 -1.78
C PRO A 202 -24.39 -1.30 -3.12
N LYS A 203 -24.76 -0.37 -4.01
CA LYS A 203 -24.10 -0.17 -5.31
C LYS A 203 -22.63 0.20 -5.12
N SER A 204 -22.31 1.17 -4.26
CA SER A 204 -20.94 1.62 -4.03
C SER A 204 -20.05 0.49 -3.50
N ALA A 205 -20.54 -0.31 -2.55
CA ALA A 205 -19.79 -1.45 -2.04
C ALA A 205 -19.66 -2.59 -3.07
N THR A 206 -20.74 -2.93 -3.77
CA THR A 206 -20.76 -4.02 -4.76
C THR A 206 -19.88 -3.72 -5.97
N LEU A 207 -19.85 -2.47 -6.46
CA LEU A 207 -19.03 -2.07 -7.60
C LEU A 207 -17.54 -2.28 -7.34
N SER A 208 -17.03 -1.83 -6.19
CA SER A 208 -15.62 -1.97 -5.84
C SER A 208 -15.23 -3.44 -5.69
N VAL A 209 -16.08 -4.24 -5.04
CA VAL A 209 -15.86 -5.68 -4.89
C VAL A 209 -15.90 -6.39 -6.24
N TYR A 210 -16.90 -6.10 -7.07
CA TYR A 210 -17.06 -6.74 -8.38
C TYR A 210 -15.90 -6.44 -9.34
N ALA A 211 -15.38 -5.20 -9.32
CA ALA A 211 -14.17 -4.83 -10.05
C ALA A 211 -12.94 -5.59 -9.53
N ALA A 212 -12.73 -5.62 -8.21
CA ALA A 212 -11.59 -6.29 -7.58
C ALA A 212 -11.58 -7.81 -7.76
N GLU A 213 -12.76 -8.45 -7.69
CA GLU A 213 -12.94 -9.90 -7.86
C GLU A 213 -12.67 -10.36 -9.31
N SER A 214 -12.92 -9.48 -10.28
CA SER A 214 -12.82 -9.79 -11.71
C SER A 214 -11.49 -9.39 -12.33
N ALA A 215 -10.83 -8.37 -11.76
CA ALA A 215 -9.56 -7.84 -12.27
C ALA A 215 -8.36 -8.77 -11.99
N PRO A 216 -7.44 -8.95 -12.96
CA PRO A 216 -6.18 -9.65 -12.74
C PRO A 216 -5.32 -8.99 -11.67
N ALA A 217 -4.59 -9.77 -10.87
CA ALA A 217 -3.85 -9.27 -9.71
C ALA A 217 -2.88 -8.11 -10.03
N ARG A 218 -2.12 -8.21 -11.12
CA ARG A 218 -1.08 -7.23 -11.50
C ARG A 218 -1.59 -5.83 -11.85
N ILE A 219 -2.84 -5.73 -12.33
CA ILE A 219 -3.47 -4.45 -12.73
C ILE A 219 -4.72 -4.18 -11.89
N ARG A 220 -4.91 -4.90 -10.78
CA ARG A 220 -6.10 -4.81 -9.95
C ARG A 220 -6.26 -3.42 -9.37
N GLY A 221 -5.19 -2.82 -8.82
CA GLY A 221 -5.19 -1.45 -8.30
C GLY A 221 -5.66 -0.46 -9.38
N ALA A 222 -4.96 -0.44 -10.52
CA ALA A 222 -5.33 0.35 -11.70
C ALA A 222 -6.79 0.22 -12.15
N LEU A 223 -7.31 -1.01 -12.28
CA LEU A 223 -8.69 -1.23 -12.74
C LEU A 223 -9.73 -0.91 -11.65
N THR A 224 -9.43 -1.16 -10.38
CA THR A 224 -10.33 -0.86 -9.26
C THR A 224 -10.44 0.65 -9.04
N MET A 225 -9.37 1.41 -9.32
CA MET A 225 -9.37 2.87 -9.31
C MET A 225 -10.25 3.53 -10.37
N SER A 226 -10.57 2.82 -11.45
CA SER A 226 -11.45 3.36 -12.49
C SER A 226 -12.72 3.95 -11.88
N TRP A 227 -13.25 3.31 -10.84
CA TRP A 227 -14.38 3.81 -10.07
C TRP A 227 -14.29 5.31 -9.72
N GLN A 228 -13.20 5.78 -9.12
CA GLN A 228 -13.07 7.19 -8.72
C GLN A 228 -12.95 8.13 -9.92
N ILE A 229 -12.23 7.74 -10.96
CA ILE A 229 -12.08 8.55 -12.18
C ILE A 229 -13.45 8.83 -12.78
N TRP A 230 -14.32 7.83 -12.76
CA TRP A 230 -15.67 7.96 -13.27
C TRP A 230 -16.62 8.69 -12.32
N VAL A 231 -16.39 8.66 -11.00
CA VAL A 231 -17.03 9.63 -10.07
C VAL A 231 -16.64 11.06 -10.48
N ALA A 232 -15.36 11.34 -10.71
CA ALA A 232 -14.89 12.67 -11.13
C ALA A 232 -15.46 13.07 -12.51
N PHE A 233 -15.56 12.12 -13.45
CA PHE A 233 -16.25 12.32 -14.73
C PHE A 233 -17.73 12.66 -14.54
N GLY A 234 -18.41 11.97 -13.63
CA GLY A 234 -19.79 12.27 -13.24
C GLY A 234 -19.96 13.70 -12.71
N ILE A 235 -19.02 14.16 -11.88
CA ILE A 235 -18.98 15.54 -11.36
C ILE A 235 -18.78 16.55 -12.51
N MET A 236 -17.85 16.27 -13.43
CA MET A 236 -17.61 17.12 -14.60
C MET A 236 -18.86 17.23 -15.48
N LEU A 237 -19.52 16.11 -15.78
CA LEU A 237 -20.75 16.12 -16.58
C LEU A 237 -21.91 16.79 -15.84
N GLY A 238 -22.08 16.54 -14.54
CA GLY A 238 -23.16 17.14 -13.75
C GLY A 238 -23.04 18.65 -13.66
N THR A 239 -21.82 19.19 -13.49
CA THR A 239 -21.58 20.64 -13.53
C THR A 239 -21.81 21.23 -14.92
N ALA A 240 -21.39 20.54 -15.98
CA ALA A 240 -21.64 20.97 -17.37
C ALA A 240 -23.14 21.02 -17.69
N LEU A 241 -23.89 20.01 -17.27
CA LEU A 241 -25.34 19.93 -17.50
C LEU A 241 -26.10 20.93 -16.63
N SER A 242 -25.62 21.23 -15.41
CA SER A 242 -26.17 22.31 -14.59
C SER A 242 -26.03 23.67 -15.28
N LEU A 243 -24.91 23.92 -15.98
CA LEU A 243 -24.74 25.12 -16.80
C LEU A 243 -25.67 25.11 -18.03
N ALA A 244 -25.80 23.97 -18.71
CA ALA A 244 -26.66 23.83 -19.90
C ALA A 244 -28.15 24.07 -19.58
N PHE A 245 -28.63 23.57 -18.44
CA PHE A 245 -30.04 23.72 -18.03
C PHE A 245 -30.35 25.05 -17.34
N TYR A 246 -29.33 25.86 -17.02
CA TYR A 246 -29.52 27.13 -16.32
C TYR A 246 -30.49 28.09 -17.02
N HIS A 247 -30.40 28.19 -18.35
CA HIS A 247 -31.22 29.10 -19.17
C HIS A 247 -32.54 28.49 -19.67
N VAL A 248 -32.92 27.29 -19.21
CA VAL A 248 -34.18 26.67 -19.62
C VAL A 248 -35.36 27.43 -18.98
N PRO A 249 -36.26 28.02 -19.77
CA PRO A 249 -37.40 28.75 -19.25
C PRO A 249 -38.48 27.79 -18.72
N ASP A 250 -39.27 28.29 -17.78
CA ASP A 250 -40.47 27.59 -17.31
C ASP A 250 -41.52 27.48 -18.42
N THR A 251 -42.17 26.33 -18.53
CA THR A 251 -43.30 26.08 -19.43
C THR A 251 -44.63 26.19 -18.69
N ASN A 252 -45.71 26.45 -19.42
CA ASN A 252 -47.04 26.65 -18.84
C ASN A 252 -47.44 25.50 -17.89
N GLY A 253 -47.57 25.81 -16.59
CA GLY A 253 -47.95 24.87 -15.54
C GLY A 253 -46.80 24.22 -14.76
N ILE A 254 -45.54 24.47 -15.13
CA ILE A 254 -44.35 23.92 -14.43
C ILE A 254 -43.43 25.07 -14.01
N VAL A 255 -43.28 25.25 -12.69
CA VAL A 255 -42.37 26.24 -12.10
C VAL A 255 -41.05 25.56 -11.73
N GLY A 256 -39.93 26.16 -12.14
CA GLY A 256 -38.58 25.68 -11.85
C GLY A 256 -38.15 24.49 -12.72
N LEU A 257 -38.45 24.52 -14.02
CA LEU A 257 -38.11 23.44 -14.95
C LEU A 257 -36.58 23.19 -14.98
N ASN A 258 -35.78 24.25 -14.85
CA ASN A 258 -34.33 24.21 -14.84
C ASN A 258 -33.74 23.25 -13.77
N TRP A 259 -34.04 23.47 -12.48
CA TRP A 259 -33.48 22.66 -11.39
C TRP A 259 -34.09 21.25 -11.36
N ARG A 260 -35.35 21.09 -11.80
CA ARG A 260 -35.97 19.76 -11.96
C ARG A 260 -35.20 18.90 -12.96
N LEU A 261 -34.81 19.48 -14.09
CA LEU A 261 -33.97 18.80 -15.08
C LEU A 261 -32.57 18.51 -14.52
N MET A 262 -31.96 19.45 -13.77
CA MET A 262 -30.66 19.22 -13.12
C MET A 262 -30.67 18.00 -12.19
N LEU A 263 -31.77 17.78 -11.44
CA LEU A 263 -31.94 16.62 -10.56
C LEU A 263 -32.30 15.33 -11.29
N ALA A 264 -32.92 15.41 -12.47
CA ALA A 264 -33.29 14.25 -13.28
C ALA A 264 -32.09 13.64 -14.03
N VAL A 265 -31.09 14.46 -14.35
CA VAL A 265 -29.92 14.10 -15.15
C VAL A 265 -29.19 12.81 -14.71
N PRO A 266 -28.93 12.56 -13.41
CA PRO A 266 -28.29 11.32 -12.97
C PRO A 266 -29.08 10.05 -13.30
N ALA A 267 -30.37 10.15 -13.66
CA ALA A 267 -31.15 9.03 -14.15
C ALA A 267 -30.62 8.48 -15.49
N ILE A 268 -29.98 9.30 -16.33
CA ILE A 268 -29.44 8.86 -17.63
C ILE A 268 -28.36 7.78 -17.45
N PRO A 269 -27.24 8.02 -16.74
CA PRO A 269 -26.25 6.97 -16.51
C PRO A 269 -26.83 5.79 -15.70
N ALA A 270 -27.79 6.02 -14.80
CA ALA A 270 -28.45 4.94 -14.07
C ALA A 270 -29.23 4.00 -15.02
N LEU A 271 -29.93 4.54 -16.02
CA LEU A 271 -30.63 3.76 -17.03
C LEU A 271 -29.66 2.91 -17.87
N ILE A 272 -28.49 3.45 -18.21
CA ILE A 272 -27.44 2.69 -18.91
C ILE A 272 -26.98 1.50 -18.08
N VAL A 273 -26.77 1.68 -16.77
CA VAL A 273 -26.42 0.59 -15.85
C VAL A 273 -27.53 -0.48 -15.86
N VAL A 274 -28.79 -0.09 -15.71
CA VAL A 274 -29.93 -1.02 -15.72
C VAL A 274 -30.01 -1.80 -17.04
N ALA A 275 -29.83 -1.13 -18.18
CA ALA A 275 -29.91 -1.76 -19.50
C ALA A 275 -28.76 -2.75 -19.77
N VAL A 276 -27.56 -2.46 -19.28
CA VAL A 276 -26.34 -3.22 -19.62
C VAL A 276 -25.98 -4.27 -18.54
N ALA A 277 -26.54 -4.20 -17.33
CA ALA A 277 -26.16 -5.06 -16.20
C ALA A 277 -26.10 -6.56 -16.52
N TYR A 278 -27.12 -7.12 -17.17
CA TYR A 278 -27.19 -8.56 -17.49
C TYR A 278 -26.35 -8.99 -18.70
N THR A 279 -25.78 -8.05 -19.44
CA THR A 279 -24.86 -8.38 -20.55
C THR A 279 -23.47 -8.77 -20.06
N ASN A 280 -23.12 -8.40 -18.82
CA ASN A 280 -21.84 -8.70 -18.19
C ASN A 280 -21.85 -10.08 -17.49
N PRO A 281 -20.70 -10.79 -17.46
CA PRO A 281 -20.59 -12.06 -16.73
C PRO A 281 -20.70 -11.83 -15.22
N GLU A 282 -21.29 -12.78 -14.49
CA GLU A 282 -21.31 -12.70 -13.02
C GLU A 282 -19.90 -12.87 -12.43
N SER A 283 -19.66 -12.37 -11.22
CA SER A 283 -18.39 -12.56 -10.52
C SER A 283 -18.04 -14.06 -10.41
N PRO A 284 -16.87 -14.50 -10.93
CA PRO A 284 -16.43 -15.88 -10.81
C PRO A 284 -16.33 -16.34 -9.35
N ARG A 285 -15.85 -15.47 -8.46
CA ARG A 285 -15.70 -15.76 -7.03
C ARG A 285 -17.04 -16.00 -6.35
N TRP A 286 -18.04 -15.17 -6.67
CA TRP A 286 -19.40 -15.36 -6.15
C TRP A 286 -20.02 -16.68 -6.64
N LEU A 287 -19.80 -17.03 -7.91
CA LEU A 287 -20.29 -18.30 -8.48
C LEU A 287 -19.65 -19.51 -7.76
N MET A 288 -18.36 -19.46 -7.45
CA MET A 288 -17.66 -20.50 -6.69
C MET A 288 -18.19 -20.64 -5.25
N GLN A 289 -18.44 -19.52 -4.55
CA GLN A 289 -19.07 -19.54 -3.22
C GLN A 289 -20.48 -20.15 -3.21
N LYS A 290 -21.16 -20.20 -4.36
CA LYS A 290 -22.46 -20.86 -4.54
C LYS A 290 -22.35 -22.31 -5.02
N GLY A 291 -21.13 -22.85 -5.14
CA GLY A 291 -20.88 -24.18 -5.70
C GLY A 291 -21.05 -24.26 -7.22
N ARG A 292 -21.20 -23.14 -7.93
CA ARG A 292 -21.44 -23.09 -9.39
C ARG A 292 -20.14 -22.96 -10.18
N TYR A 293 -19.25 -23.95 -10.06
CA TYR A 293 -17.91 -23.93 -10.65
C TYR A 293 -17.90 -23.94 -12.19
N ARG A 294 -18.85 -24.63 -12.83
CA ARG A 294 -18.97 -24.64 -14.29
C ARG A 294 -19.23 -23.25 -14.86
N ASP A 295 -20.15 -22.53 -14.23
CA ASP A 295 -20.46 -21.14 -14.59
C ASP A 295 -19.28 -20.22 -14.28
N ALA A 296 -18.60 -20.43 -13.14
CA ALA A 296 -17.41 -19.66 -12.77
C ALA A 296 -16.28 -19.79 -13.80
N PHE A 297 -16.02 -21.01 -14.28
CA PHE A 297 -15.05 -21.26 -15.33
C PHE A 297 -15.45 -20.56 -16.64
N SER A 298 -16.74 -20.65 -17.03
CA SER A 298 -17.24 -19.95 -18.22
C SER A 298 -17.09 -18.42 -18.13
N ALA A 299 -17.26 -17.85 -16.94
CA ALA A 299 -17.06 -16.43 -16.68
C ALA A 299 -15.57 -16.05 -16.77
N LEU A 300 -14.67 -16.85 -16.17
CA LEU A 300 -13.23 -16.63 -16.23
C LEU A 300 -12.69 -16.70 -17.66
N ARG A 301 -13.19 -17.62 -18.49
CA ARG A 301 -12.81 -17.71 -19.92
C ARG A 301 -13.17 -16.44 -20.71
N ARG A 302 -14.20 -15.70 -20.29
CA ARG A 302 -14.53 -14.40 -20.89
C ARG A 302 -13.66 -13.26 -20.36
N LEU A 303 -13.18 -13.38 -19.12
CA LEU A 303 -12.42 -12.35 -18.41
C LEU A 303 -10.89 -12.50 -18.52
N ARG A 304 -10.40 -13.59 -19.12
CA ARG A 304 -8.98 -13.89 -19.35
C ARG A 304 -8.67 -14.10 -20.83
N ASN A 305 -7.42 -13.89 -21.23
CA ASN A 305 -7.02 -14.01 -22.64
C ASN A 305 -6.91 -15.47 -23.10
N SER A 306 -6.68 -16.40 -22.17
CA SER A 306 -6.50 -17.82 -22.46
C SER A 306 -7.15 -18.72 -21.43
N ASP A 307 -7.50 -19.93 -21.87
CA ASP A 307 -8.15 -20.93 -21.01
C ASP A 307 -7.21 -21.41 -19.89
N ILE A 308 -5.89 -21.39 -20.10
CA ILE A 308 -4.88 -21.72 -19.08
C ILE A 308 -4.87 -20.70 -17.93
N GLN A 309 -5.00 -19.39 -18.24
CA GLN A 309 -5.13 -18.35 -17.22
C GLN A 309 -6.44 -18.49 -16.43
N ALA A 310 -7.54 -18.83 -17.12
CA ALA A 310 -8.83 -19.07 -16.48
C ALA A 310 -8.79 -20.30 -15.55
N ALA A 311 -8.16 -21.39 -15.99
CA ALA A 311 -8.00 -22.62 -15.22
C ALA A 311 -7.13 -22.41 -13.97
N ARG A 312 -5.98 -21.72 -14.13
CA ARG A 312 -5.09 -21.29 -13.04
C ARG A 312 -5.87 -20.50 -11.98
N ASP A 313 -6.55 -19.44 -12.40
CA ASP A 313 -7.26 -18.55 -11.48
C ASP A 313 -8.44 -19.26 -10.79
N LEU A 314 -9.15 -20.16 -11.49
CA LEU A 314 -10.25 -20.95 -10.92
C LEU A 314 -9.77 -21.83 -9.77
N TYR A 315 -8.77 -22.68 -10.04
CA TYR A 315 -8.30 -23.64 -9.05
C TYR A 315 -7.57 -22.97 -7.88
N TYR A 316 -6.74 -21.96 -8.16
CA TYR A 316 -6.11 -21.17 -7.10
C TYR A 316 -7.15 -20.51 -6.17
N THR A 317 -8.22 -19.96 -6.74
CA THR A 317 -9.31 -19.37 -5.96
C THR A 317 -10.07 -20.44 -5.16
N HIS A 318 -10.20 -21.67 -5.66
CA HIS A 318 -10.87 -22.76 -4.96
C HIS A 318 -10.12 -23.17 -3.69
N MET A 319 -8.81 -23.37 -3.81
CA MET A 319 -7.96 -23.72 -2.66
C MET A 319 -8.01 -22.65 -1.58
N LEU A 320 -8.00 -21.37 -1.97
CA LEU A 320 -8.15 -20.26 -1.02
C LEU A 320 -9.51 -20.32 -0.31
N LEU A 321 -10.60 -20.58 -1.03
CA LEU A 321 -11.94 -20.71 -0.45
C LEU A 321 -12.04 -21.92 0.50
N GLN A 322 -11.42 -23.05 0.18
CA GLN A 322 -11.39 -24.23 1.06
C GLN A 322 -10.62 -23.95 2.34
N GLN A 323 -9.42 -23.35 2.23
CA GLN A 323 -8.65 -22.95 3.40
C GLN A 323 -9.42 -21.97 4.29
N GLU A 324 -10.15 -21.02 3.70
CA GLU A 324 -11.02 -20.11 4.44
C GLU A 324 -12.16 -20.84 5.16
N GLU A 325 -12.80 -21.82 4.50
CA GLU A 325 -13.89 -22.59 5.08
C GLU A 325 -13.40 -23.42 6.28
N GLU A 326 -12.21 -24.01 6.18
CA GLU A 326 -11.58 -24.75 7.28
C GLU A 326 -11.22 -23.86 8.47
N VAL A 327 -10.64 -22.67 8.25
CA VAL A 327 -10.33 -21.69 9.32
C VAL A 327 -11.59 -21.22 10.04
N LEU A 328 -12.74 -21.21 9.36
CA LEU A 328 -14.01 -20.77 9.90
C LEU A 328 -14.76 -21.84 10.71
N THR A 329 -14.32 -23.10 10.77
CA THR A 329 -15.07 -24.22 11.40
C THR A 329 -15.09 -24.27 12.96
N GLY A 330 -14.63 -23.24 13.66
CA GLY A 330 -14.83 -23.12 15.12
C GLY A 330 -16.19 -22.50 15.52
N ASP A 331 -16.53 -22.42 16.83
CA ASP A 331 -17.76 -21.78 17.39
C ASP A 331 -18.05 -20.34 16.89
N LEU A 332 -17.10 -19.71 16.20
CA LEU A 332 -17.20 -18.41 15.54
C LEU A 332 -17.82 -18.46 14.12
N ALA A 333 -18.02 -19.65 13.55
CA ALA A 333 -18.52 -19.91 12.19
C ALA A 333 -19.88 -19.25 11.90
N HIS A 334 -20.74 -19.17 12.91
CA HIS A 334 -22.14 -18.77 12.73
C HIS A 334 -22.40 -17.28 12.93
N SER A 335 -21.40 -16.49 13.37
CA SER A 335 -21.59 -15.06 13.55
C SER A 335 -20.61 -14.28 12.68
N ARG A 336 -21.05 -13.99 11.44
CA ARG A 336 -20.53 -12.90 10.58
C ARG A 336 -20.82 -11.54 11.22
N SER A 337 -20.35 -11.36 12.44
CA SER A 337 -20.66 -10.22 13.29
C SER A 337 -19.63 -9.13 13.08
N ILE A 338 -20.10 -7.89 13.01
CA ILE A 338 -19.28 -6.66 12.99
C ILE A 338 -18.22 -6.68 14.10
N LEU A 339 -18.48 -7.34 15.24
CA LEU A 339 -17.50 -7.47 16.33
C LEU A 339 -16.20 -8.17 15.92
N GLN A 340 -16.21 -9.05 14.90
CA GLN A 340 -14.99 -9.72 14.44
C GLN A 340 -14.00 -8.75 13.78
N LEU A 341 -14.49 -7.61 13.24
CA LEU A 341 -13.63 -6.55 12.71
C LEU A 341 -12.75 -5.93 13.81
N PHE A 342 -13.23 -5.93 15.06
CA PHE A 342 -12.55 -5.27 16.17
C PHE A 342 -11.79 -6.24 17.10
N LYS A 343 -12.17 -7.53 17.13
CA LYS A 343 -11.57 -8.54 18.01
C LYS A 343 -10.20 -9.02 17.53
N ALA A 344 -10.08 -9.40 16.26
CA ALA A 344 -8.81 -9.87 15.71
C ALA A 344 -7.89 -8.67 15.42
N ARG A 345 -6.63 -8.71 15.87
CA ARG A 345 -5.67 -7.59 15.72
C ARG A 345 -5.51 -7.15 14.26
N ARG A 346 -5.33 -8.12 13.37
CA ARG A 346 -5.24 -7.94 11.92
C ARG A 346 -6.44 -7.18 11.34
N ASN A 347 -7.64 -7.64 11.67
CA ASN A 347 -8.88 -7.02 11.22
C ASN A 347 -9.06 -5.63 11.83
N ARG A 348 -8.66 -5.45 13.11
CA ARG A 348 -8.76 -4.18 13.80
C ARG A 348 -7.84 -3.13 13.17
N ASN A 349 -6.60 -3.49 12.85
CA ASN A 349 -5.65 -2.59 12.20
C ASN A 349 -6.12 -2.20 10.79
N ALA A 350 -6.67 -3.14 10.00
CA ALA A 350 -7.31 -2.78 8.73
C ALA A 350 -8.56 -1.92 8.91
N THR A 351 -9.36 -2.18 9.94
CA THR A 351 -10.55 -1.38 10.27
C THR A 351 -10.16 0.05 10.62
N ILE A 352 -9.07 0.24 11.36
CA ILE A 352 -8.56 1.57 11.73
C ILE A 352 -7.94 2.27 10.51
N GLY A 353 -7.12 1.59 9.72
CA GLY A 353 -6.56 2.16 8.49
C GLY A 353 -7.66 2.59 7.50
N SER A 354 -8.65 1.72 7.28
CA SER A 354 -9.84 2.01 6.47
C SER A 354 -10.68 3.16 7.04
N PHE A 355 -10.87 3.22 8.36
CA PHE A 355 -11.54 4.34 9.02
C PHE A 355 -10.82 5.66 8.77
N ILE A 356 -9.50 5.69 8.94
CA ILE A 356 -8.69 6.90 8.77
C ILE A 356 -8.82 7.43 7.35
N VAL A 357 -8.62 6.59 6.32
CA VAL A 357 -8.70 7.04 4.92
C VAL A 357 -10.13 7.43 4.53
N MET A 358 -11.15 6.69 4.97
CA MET A 358 -12.54 7.05 4.65
C MET A 358 -13.00 8.33 5.36
N PHE A 359 -12.55 8.55 6.59
CA PHE A 359 -12.79 9.80 7.31
C PHE A 359 -12.03 10.96 6.67
N ALA A 360 -10.77 10.72 6.29
CA ALA A 360 -9.91 11.72 5.67
C ALA A 360 -10.52 12.25 4.35
N GLN A 361 -11.12 11.37 3.56
CA GLN A 361 -11.77 11.74 2.30
C GLN A 361 -12.90 12.73 2.48
N GLN A 362 -13.64 12.63 3.58
CA GLN A 362 -14.76 13.52 3.86
C GLN A 362 -14.27 14.84 4.47
N PHE A 363 -13.36 14.75 5.43
CA PHE A 363 -12.84 15.89 6.19
C PHE A 363 -11.71 16.65 5.51
N CYS A 364 -11.22 16.19 4.34
CA CYS A 364 -10.35 17.00 3.49
C CYS A 364 -11.09 18.19 2.85
N GLY A 365 -12.43 18.19 2.84
CA GLY A 365 -13.28 19.29 2.40
C GLY A 365 -13.79 19.22 0.96
N VAL A 366 -13.55 18.13 0.22
CA VAL A 366 -13.88 18.05 -1.22
C VAL A 366 -15.38 18.09 -1.50
N ASN A 367 -16.17 17.45 -0.64
CA ASN A 367 -17.62 17.35 -0.83
C ASN A 367 -18.32 18.68 -0.60
N ILE A 368 -17.73 19.56 0.21
CA ILE A 368 -18.22 20.93 0.39
C ILE A 368 -18.08 21.72 -0.89
N VAL A 369 -16.88 21.67 -1.49
CA VAL A 369 -16.64 22.31 -2.77
C VAL A 369 -17.56 21.69 -3.82
N SER A 370 -17.82 20.39 -3.76
CA SER A 370 -18.69 19.74 -4.76
C SER A 370 -20.18 20.09 -4.60
N TYR A 371 -20.72 20.15 -3.37
CA TYR A 371 -22.14 20.49 -3.11
C TYR A 371 -22.44 21.99 -3.20
N TYR A 372 -21.44 22.83 -2.95
CA TYR A 372 -21.64 24.26 -2.72
C TYR A 372 -20.65 25.15 -3.47
N SER A 373 -19.85 24.64 -4.43
CA SER A 373 -18.91 25.48 -5.22
C SER A 373 -19.62 26.68 -5.84
N THR A 374 -20.83 26.51 -6.38
CA THR A 374 -21.55 27.61 -7.00
C THR A 374 -21.92 28.66 -5.96
N THR A 375 -22.37 28.25 -4.77
CA THR A 375 -22.58 29.15 -3.63
C THR A 375 -21.30 29.85 -3.20
N ILE A 376 -20.19 29.11 -3.06
CA ILE A 376 -18.87 29.65 -2.66
C ILE A 376 -18.39 30.73 -3.65
N PHE A 377 -18.51 30.48 -4.95
CA PHE A 377 -18.13 31.46 -5.96
C PHE A 377 -19.07 32.67 -5.98
N THR A 378 -20.37 32.48 -5.75
CA THR A 378 -21.31 33.60 -5.59
C THR A 378 -20.98 34.46 -4.36
N GLU A 379 -20.64 33.86 -3.22
CA GLU A 379 -20.16 34.57 -2.02
C GLU A 379 -18.82 35.30 -2.25
N ALA A 380 -17.99 34.77 -3.14
CA ALA A 380 -16.76 35.44 -3.59
C ALA A 380 -17.05 36.62 -4.55
N GLY A 381 -18.30 36.88 -4.93
CA GLY A 381 -18.71 37.99 -5.79
C GLY A 381 -18.94 37.64 -7.26
N ALA A 382 -18.95 36.35 -7.63
CA ALA A 382 -19.27 35.94 -9.00
C ALA A 382 -20.78 36.08 -9.29
N THR A 383 -21.12 36.47 -10.53
CA THR A 383 -22.49 36.29 -11.03
C THR A 383 -22.82 34.79 -11.10
N VAL A 384 -24.11 34.45 -11.07
CA VAL A 384 -24.54 33.03 -11.06
C VAL A 384 -23.99 32.25 -12.27
N THR A 385 -23.95 32.86 -13.46
CA THR A 385 -23.35 32.28 -14.67
C THR A 385 -21.84 32.05 -14.52
N HIS A 386 -21.09 33.01 -13.99
CA HIS A 386 -19.65 32.84 -13.74
C HIS A 386 -19.38 31.81 -12.63
N ALA A 387 -20.23 31.72 -11.61
CA ALA A 387 -20.13 30.74 -10.54
C ALA A 387 -20.37 29.30 -11.05
N LEU A 388 -21.35 29.10 -11.94
CA LEU A 388 -21.60 27.82 -12.61
C LEU A 388 -20.43 27.44 -13.53
N LEU A 389 -19.89 28.41 -14.28
CA LEU A 389 -18.71 28.21 -15.13
C LEU A 389 -17.47 27.82 -14.30
N ALA A 390 -17.23 28.51 -13.18
CA ALA A 390 -16.13 28.19 -12.27
C ALA A 390 -16.30 26.82 -11.61
N SER A 391 -17.55 26.46 -11.26
CA SER A 391 -17.87 25.10 -10.79
C SER A 391 -17.60 24.03 -11.85
N TRP A 392 -17.87 24.31 -13.12
CA TRP A 392 -17.50 23.41 -14.21
C TRP A 392 -15.98 23.27 -14.35
N GLY A 393 -15.23 24.37 -14.22
CA GLY A 393 -13.76 24.34 -14.16
C GLY A 393 -13.23 23.42 -13.05
N PHE A 394 -13.81 23.50 -11.85
CA PHE A 394 -13.52 22.58 -10.75
C PHE A 394 -13.79 21.12 -11.14
N GLY A 395 -14.97 20.82 -11.69
CA GLY A 395 -15.34 19.46 -12.11
C GLY A 395 -14.41 18.90 -13.19
N MET A 396 -14.03 19.73 -14.17
CA MET A 396 -13.10 19.38 -15.24
C MET A 396 -11.71 19.06 -14.71
N LEU A 397 -11.15 19.92 -13.84
CA LEU A 397 -9.83 19.69 -13.24
C LEU A 397 -9.83 18.42 -12.37
N ASN A 398 -10.92 18.18 -11.62
CA ASN A 398 -11.07 16.97 -10.83
C ASN A 398 -10.96 15.70 -11.68
N PHE A 399 -11.56 15.70 -12.87
CA PHE A 399 -11.50 14.57 -13.79
C PHE A 399 -10.10 14.42 -14.44
N LEU A 400 -9.55 15.52 -14.98
CA LEU A 400 -8.27 15.49 -15.69
C LEU A 400 -7.12 15.05 -14.79
N PHE A 401 -7.07 15.53 -13.54
CA PHE A 401 -6.01 15.20 -12.59
C PHE A 401 -6.25 13.88 -11.84
N ALA A 402 -7.40 13.23 -12.02
CA ALA A 402 -7.60 11.85 -11.58
C ALA A 402 -6.96 10.83 -12.56
N LEU A 403 -6.73 11.19 -13.83
CA LEU A 403 -6.16 10.27 -14.84
C LEU A 403 -4.72 9.81 -14.51
N PRO A 404 -3.79 10.70 -14.08
CA PRO A 404 -2.43 10.27 -13.69
C PRO A 404 -2.43 9.25 -12.55
N ALA A 405 -3.44 9.31 -11.66
CA ALA A 405 -3.58 8.43 -10.51
C ALA A 405 -3.55 6.94 -10.87
N VAL A 406 -4.07 6.59 -12.06
CA VAL A 406 -4.10 5.21 -12.58
C VAL A 406 -2.72 4.58 -12.61
N ARG A 407 -1.71 5.38 -12.97
CA ARG A 407 -0.33 4.92 -13.08
C ARG A 407 0.44 5.13 -11.79
N THR A 408 0.21 6.27 -11.12
CA THR A 408 1.03 6.67 -9.96
C THR A 408 0.74 5.83 -8.71
N ILE A 409 -0.47 5.28 -8.51
CA ILE A 409 -0.79 4.50 -7.30
C ILE A 409 0.07 3.25 -7.15
N ASP A 410 0.32 2.57 -8.27
CA ASP A 410 1.05 1.30 -8.29
C ASP A 410 2.57 1.54 -8.35
N VAL A 411 3.00 2.76 -8.70
CA VAL A 411 4.42 3.18 -8.72
C VAL A 411 4.86 3.78 -7.39
N TYR A 412 4.13 4.72 -6.79
CA TYR A 412 4.56 5.42 -5.58
C TYR A 412 4.01 4.84 -4.28
N GLY A 413 2.89 4.12 -4.35
CA GLY A 413 2.21 3.54 -3.19
C GLY A 413 1.12 4.44 -2.61
N ARG A 414 0.23 3.83 -1.83
CA ARG A 414 -1.02 4.44 -1.37
C ARG A 414 -0.73 5.46 -0.27
N ARG A 415 0.08 5.09 0.73
CA ARG A 415 0.42 5.96 1.86
C ARG A 415 1.25 7.15 1.40
N SER A 416 2.22 6.92 0.51
CA SER A 416 3.08 7.98 -0.04
C SER A 416 2.28 9.05 -0.80
N LEU A 417 1.29 8.64 -1.61
CA LEU A 417 0.44 9.59 -2.33
C LEU A 417 -0.38 10.47 -1.39
N LEU A 418 -0.92 9.91 -0.31
CA LEU A 418 -1.63 10.71 0.69
C LEU A 418 -0.67 11.70 1.38
N LEU A 419 0.48 11.22 1.87
CA LEU A 419 1.46 12.09 2.54
C LEU A 419 1.99 13.22 1.65
N TRP A 420 2.01 13.02 0.33
CA TRP A 420 2.39 14.07 -0.61
C TRP A 420 1.26 15.08 -0.86
N THR A 421 0.01 14.64 -0.94
CA THR A 421 -1.13 15.49 -1.34
C THR A 421 -1.72 16.33 -0.20
N PHE A 422 -1.80 15.81 1.03
CA PHE A 422 -2.41 16.51 2.16
C PHE A 422 -1.78 17.88 2.51
N PRO A 423 -0.45 18.05 2.51
CA PRO A 423 0.18 19.35 2.76
C PRO A 423 -0.21 20.41 1.72
N PHE A 424 -0.29 20.04 0.44
CA PHE A 424 -0.72 20.93 -0.63
C PHE A 424 -2.21 21.28 -0.52
N MET A 425 -3.06 20.30 -0.21
CA MET A 425 -4.48 20.55 0.05
C MET A 425 -4.68 21.55 1.20
N ALA A 426 -3.95 21.38 2.31
CA ALA A 426 -4.00 22.32 3.44
C ALA A 426 -3.55 23.73 3.03
N LEU A 427 -2.43 23.83 2.31
CA LEU A 427 -1.90 25.11 1.81
C LEU A 427 -2.91 25.83 0.91
N PHE A 428 -3.49 25.14 -0.07
CA PHE A 428 -4.41 25.77 -1.02
C PHE A 428 -5.74 26.17 -0.38
N LEU A 429 -6.24 25.40 0.59
CA LEU A 429 -7.40 25.83 1.39
C LEU A 429 -7.09 27.05 2.26
N CYS A 430 -5.87 27.17 2.81
CA CYS A 430 -5.42 28.39 3.49
C CYS A 430 -5.36 29.59 2.54
N VAL A 431 -4.91 29.40 1.29
CA VAL A 431 -4.91 30.45 0.27
C VAL A 431 -6.35 30.89 -0.05
N THR A 432 -7.26 29.94 -0.26
CA THR A 432 -8.69 30.24 -0.47
C THR A 432 -9.30 30.96 0.73
N ALA A 433 -8.99 30.54 1.97
CA ALA A 433 -9.44 31.20 3.18
C ALA A 433 -8.94 32.65 3.29
N GLY A 434 -7.64 32.86 3.02
CA GLY A 434 -7.00 34.16 3.03
C GLY A 434 -7.58 35.12 1.98
N ALA A 435 -8.01 34.60 0.83
CA ALA A 435 -8.61 35.39 -0.24
C ALA A 435 -9.87 36.15 0.19
N PHE A 436 -10.65 35.61 1.14
CA PHE A 436 -11.86 36.27 1.63
C PHE A 436 -11.60 37.52 2.49
N TYR A 437 -10.35 37.82 2.86
CA TYR A 437 -9.97 39.10 3.46
C TYR A 437 -9.61 40.18 2.44
N ILE A 438 -9.59 39.85 1.15
CA ILE A 438 -9.31 40.81 0.07
C ILE A 438 -10.58 41.64 -0.19
N ASN A 439 -10.43 42.97 -0.15
CA ASN A 439 -11.54 43.91 -0.38
C ASN A 439 -11.97 44.01 -1.85
N ASP A 440 -11.04 43.85 -2.80
CA ASP A 440 -11.34 43.89 -4.23
C ASP A 440 -12.03 42.59 -4.68
N GLN A 441 -13.26 42.70 -5.20
CA GLN A 441 -14.08 41.55 -5.58
C GLN A 441 -13.50 40.75 -6.75
N THR A 442 -12.87 41.43 -7.72
CA THR A 442 -12.30 40.76 -8.90
C THR A 442 -11.08 39.94 -8.51
N THR A 443 -10.18 40.51 -7.73
CA THR A 443 -8.99 39.83 -7.20
C THR A 443 -9.40 38.71 -6.25
N LYS A 444 -10.36 38.94 -5.35
CA LYS A 444 -10.88 37.90 -4.44
C LYS A 444 -11.39 36.69 -5.21
N LEU A 445 -12.25 36.90 -6.22
CA LEU A 445 -12.79 35.82 -7.04
C LEU A 445 -11.69 35.05 -7.76
N GLY A 446 -10.70 35.74 -8.34
CA GLY A 446 -9.56 35.12 -9.00
C GLY A 446 -8.73 34.23 -8.08
N VAL A 447 -8.41 34.71 -6.87
CA VAL A 447 -7.62 33.95 -5.89
C VAL A 447 -8.43 32.78 -5.29
N VAL A 448 -9.73 32.97 -5.02
CA VAL A 448 -10.62 31.88 -4.56
C VAL A 448 -10.69 30.77 -5.61
N ALA A 449 -10.87 31.11 -6.89
CA ALA A 449 -10.88 30.14 -7.99
C ALA A 449 -9.54 29.43 -8.13
N ALA A 450 -8.42 30.16 -8.12
CA ALA A 450 -7.09 29.55 -8.19
C ALA A 450 -6.83 28.61 -7.01
N GLY A 451 -7.15 29.00 -5.78
CA GLY A 451 -6.98 28.16 -4.59
C GLY A 451 -7.83 26.89 -4.64
N ILE A 452 -9.10 26.97 -5.05
CA ILE A 452 -9.98 25.81 -5.21
C ILE A 452 -9.50 24.88 -6.33
N TYR A 453 -9.00 25.45 -7.44
CA TYR A 453 -8.47 24.67 -8.57
C TYR A 453 -7.16 23.95 -8.20
N LEU A 454 -6.24 24.63 -7.53
CA LEU A 454 -5.01 24.01 -7.05
C LEU A 454 -5.29 22.95 -5.96
N TYR A 455 -6.26 23.22 -5.08
CA TYR A 455 -6.76 22.24 -4.12
C TYR A 455 -7.24 20.96 -4.80
N VAL A 456 -8.11 21.07 -5.83
CA VAL A 456 -8.63 19.88 -6.49
C VAL A 456 -7.55 19.14 -7.27
N ILE A 457 -6.62 19.85 -7.89
CA ILE A 457 -5.44 19.27 -8.55
C ILE A 457 -4.61 18.43 -7.58
N ALA A 458 -4.44 18.89 -6.33
CA ALA A 458 -3.75 18.13 -5.28
C ALA A 458 -4.60 16.96 -4.75
N TYR A 459 -5.91 17.13 -4.64
CA TYR A 459 -6.83 16.10 -4.15
C TYR A 459 -6.95 14.89 -5.10
N SER A 460 -7.14 15.15 -6.41
CA SER A 460 -7.52 14.13 -7.39
C SER A 460 -6.58 12.93 -7.52
N PRO A 461 -5.24 13.06 -7.48
CA PRO A 461 -4.34 11.90 -7.56
C PRO A 461 -4.14 11.15 -6.24
N GLY A 462 -4.50 11.73 -5.10
CA GLY A 462 -4.28 11.15 -3.77
C GLY A 462 -5.58 10.68 -3.13
N GLU A 463 -6.22 11.57 -2.37
CA GLU A 463 -7.38 11.25 -1.53
C GLU A 463 -8.65 10.89 -2.33
N GLY A 464 -8.71 11.25 -3.61
CA GLY A 464 -9.75 10.75 -4.49
C GLY A 464 -9.77 9.21 -4.56
N PRO A 465 -8.76 8.58 -5.19
CA PRO A 465 -8.77 7.15 -5.50
C PRO A 465 -8.33 6.24 -4.34
N VAL A 466 -7.45 6.71 -3.45
CA VAL A 466 -6.81 5.85 -2.44
C VAL A 466 -7.79 5.21 -1.44
N PRO A 467 -8.78 5.91 -0.85
CA PRO A 467 -9.56 5.36 0.26
C PRO A 467 -10.32 4.07 -0.06
N PHE A 468 -10.93 4.00 -1.25
CA PHE A 468 -11.70 2.83 -1.69
C PHE A 468 -10.80 1.67 -2.11
N VAL A 469 -9.68 1.97 -2.77
CA VAL A 469 -8.68 0.95 -3.15
C VAL A 469 -8.04 0.37 -1.90
N TYR A 470 -7.56 1.24 -1.01
CA TYR A 470 -6.94 0.85 0.24
C TYR A 470 -7.87 -0.01 1.08
N SER A 471 -9.15 0.40 1.24
CA SER A 471 -10.10 -0.37 2.02
C SER A 471 -10.43 -1.73 1.38
N ALA A 472 -10.50 -1.81 0.04
CA ALA A 472 -10.73 -3.07 -0.66
C ALA A 472 -9.54 -4.03 -0.53
N GLU A 473 -8.32 -3.49 -0.47
CA GLU A 473 -7.08 -4.23 -0.29
C GLU A 473 -6.86 -4.64 1.18
N ALA A 474 -7.21 -3.78 2.14
CA ALA A 474 -6.88 -3.94 3.55
C ALA A 474 -7.60 -5.13 4.22
N PHE A 475 -8.83 -5.47 3.81
CA PHE A 475 -9.60 -6.52 4.48
C PHE A 475 -9.36 -7.93 3.88
N PRO A 476 -9.17 -8.96 4.73
CA PRO A 476 -9.05 -10.34 4.28
C PRO A 476 -10.39 -10.86 3.74
N LEU A 477 -10.34 -11.85 2.85
CA LEU A 477 -11.48 -12.34 2.05
C LEU A 477 -12.73 -12.66 2.88
N ALA A 478 -12.57 -13.38 3.99
CA ALA A 478 -13.67 -13.82 4.86
C ALA A 478 -14.53 -12.66 5.41
N VAL A 479 -13.90 -11.51 5.71
CA VAL A 479 -14.59 -10.33 6.24
C VAL A 479 -14.63 -9.16 5.25
N ARG A 480 -14.16 -9.33 4.01
CA ARG A 480 -14.01 -8.23 3.04
C ARG A 480 -15.32 -7.54 2.73
N ASP A 481 -16.39 -8.29 2.48
CA ASP A 481 -17.70 -7.72 2.21
C ASP A 481 -18.22 -6.89 3.41
N LEU A 482 -17.94 -7.33 4.64
CA LEU A 482 -18.33 -6.63 5.86
C LEU A 482 -17.42 -5.42 6.14
N GLY A 483 -16.11 -5.58 5.98
CA GLY A 483 -15.11 -4.51 6.13
C GLY A 483 -15.30 -3.40 5.10
N MET A 484 -15.62 -3.74 3.85
CA MET A 484 -16.01 -2.76 2.83
C MET A 484 -17.33 -2.08 3.17
N SER A 485 -18.30 -2.81 3.73
CA SER A 485 -19.55 -2.19 4.21
C SER A 485 -19.27 -1.21 5.36
N TRP A 486 -18.34 -1.53 6.27
CA TRP A 486 -17.85 -0.61 7.30
C TRP A 486 -17.16 0.63 6.71
N ALA A 487 -16.25 0.43 5.75
CA ALA A 487 -15.56 1.54 5.07
C ALA A 487 -16.54 2.50 4.39
N VAL A 488 -17.50 1.94 3.65
CA VAL A 488 -18.56 2.68 2.95
C VAL A 488 -19.52 3.36 3.93
N PHE A 489 -19.81 2.72 5.08
CA PHE A 489 -20.53 3.34 6.18
C PHE A 489 -19.82 4.60 6.66
N ILE A 490 -18.53 4.53 6.99
CA ILE A 490 -17.74 5.68 7.46
C ILE A 490 -17.74 6.80 6.41
N CYS A 491 -17.48 6.46 5.15
CA CYS A 491 -17.49 7.40 4.04
C CYS A 491 -18.83 8.18 3.97
N TRP A 492 -19.96 7.47 3.88
CA TRP A 492 -21.25 8.13 3.73
C TRP A 492 -21.78 8.77 5.01
N PHE A 493 -21.43 8.23 6.19
CA PHE A 493 -21.79 8.82 7.47
C PHE A 493 -21.17 10.20 7.62
N PHE A 494 -19.86 10.31 7.43
CA PHE A 494 -19.17 11.59 7.52
C PHE A 494 -19.50 12.52 6.35
N ASN A 495 -19.78 12.00 5.14
CA ASN A 495 -20.33 12.80 4.05
C ASN A 495 -21.67 13.45 4.45
N SER A 496 -22.55 12.70 5.13
CA SER A 496 -23.83 13.20 5.62
C SER A 496 -23.65 14.30 6.66
N ILE A 497 -22.72 14.11 7.60
CA ILE A 497 -22.40 15.11 8.63
C ILE A 497 -21.89 16.40 7.98
N VAL A 498 -20.96 16.29 7.02
CA VAL A 498 -20.41 17.44 6.29
C VAL A 498 -21.51 18.15 5.51
N GLY A 499 -22.33 17.43 4.76
CA GLY A 499 -23.46 18.00 4.00
C GLY A 499 -24.51 18.67 4.88
N LEU A 500 -24.80 18.10 6.07
CA LEU A 500 -25.76 18.66 7.02
C LEU A 500 -25.22 19.90 7.73
N SER A 501 -23.96 19.87 8.17
CA SER A 501 -23.36 20.91 9.00
C SER A 501 -22.83 22.11 8.21
N PHE A 502 -22.46 21.93 6.93
CA PHE A 502 -21.78 22.96 6.15
C PHE A 502 -22.55 24.29 6.04
N PRO A 503 -23.86 24.33 5.71
CA PRO A 503 -24.60 25.59 5.68
C PRO A 503 -24.57 26.37 7.01
N SER A 504 -24.68 25.65 8.13
CA SER A 504 -24.59 26.25 9.47
C SER A 504 -23.18 26.74 9.80
N LEU A 505 -22.16 26.00 9.37
CA LEU A 505 -20.76 26.36 9.57
C LEU A 505 -20.40 27.60 8.74
N LEU A 506 -20.84 27.67 7.49
CA LEU A 506 -20.66 28.83 6.61
C LEU A 506 -21.31 30.10 7.20
N HIS A 507 -22.53 29.98 7.74
CA HIS A 507 -23.21 31.09 8.40
C HIS A 507 -22.51 31.56 9.68
N SER A 508 -21.94 30.63 10.47
CA SER A 508 -21.38 30.95 11.79
C SER A 508 -19.92 31.39 11.74
N PHE A 509 -19.09 30.72 10.93
CA PHE A 509 -17.64 30.97 10.83
C PHE A 509 -17.29 31.90 9.65
N GLY A 510 -18.25 32.16 8.76
CA GLY A 510 -18.00 32.83 7.49
C GLY A 510 -17.20 31.95 6.51
N PRO A 511 -17.02 32.40 5.26
CA PRO A 511 -16.25 31.67 4.26
C PRO A 511 -14.79 31.42 4.67
N ALA A 512 -14.11 32.45 5.18
CA ALA A 512 -12.71 32.34 5.60
C ALA A 512 -12.51 31.32 6.73
N GLY A 513 -13.29 31.40 7.81
CA GLY A 513 -13.21 30.48 8.94
C GLY A 513 -13.53 29.03 8.54
N THR A 514 -14.45 28.87 7.60
CA THR A 514 -14.81 27.55 7.05
C THR A 514 -13.64 26.90 6.31
N PHE A 515 -12.97 27.62 5.41
CA PHE A 515 -11.82 27.05 4.68
C PHE A 515 -10.63 26.78 5.60
N PHE A 516 -10.36 27.63 6.60
CA PHE A 516 -9.34 27.35 7.62
C PHE A 516 -9.65 26.12 8.46
N TRP A 517 -10.92 25.89 8.80
CA TRP A 517 -11.34 24.68 9.52
C TRP A 517 -10.97 23.40 8.75
N TYR A 518 -11.26 23.35 7.45
CA TYR A 518 -10.87 22.19 6.62
C TYR A 518 -9.37 22.13 6.36
N ALA A 519 -8.65 23.26 6.27
CA ALA A 519 -7.20 23.27 6.19
C ALA A 519 -6.55 22.66 7.46
N ALA A 520 -7.07 23.00 8.64
CA ALA A 520 -6.61 22.41 9.90
C ALA A 520 -6.87 20.90 9.97
N TRP A 521 -8.02 20.43 9.48
CA TRP A 521 -8.29 19.00 9.34
C TRP A 521 -7.31 18.32 8.39
N ASN A 522 -6.97 18.92 7.25
CA ASN A 522 -5.97 18.35 6.35
C ASN A 522 -4.59 18.19 7.03
N ALA A 523 -4.19 19.14 7.89
CA ALA A 523 -2.97 19.03 8.68
C ALA A 523 -3.05 17.91 9.75
N ALA A 524 -4.18 17.79 10.45
CA ALA A 524 -4.40 16.73 11.44
C ALA A 524 -4.44 15.33 10.79
N LEU A 525 -5.07 15.21 9.62
CA LEU A 525 -5.16 13.98 8.85
C LEU A 525 -3.81 13.56 8.29
N TYR A 526 -2.98 14.50 7.85
CA TYR A 526 -1.58 14.23 7.48
C TYR A 526 -0.83 13.53 8.62
N VAL A 527 -0.95 14.04 9.85
CA VAL A 527 -0.33 13.43 11.04
C VAL A 527 -0.90 12.04 11.31
N ALA A 528 -2.22 11.85 11.23
CA ALA A 528 -2.85 10.55 11.44
C ALA A 528 -2.39 9.51 10.41
N ILE A 529 -2.34 9.88 9.13
CA ILE A 529 -1.88 9.02 8.03
C ILE A 529 -0.40 8.66 8.20
N TYR A 530 0.41 9.63 8.62
CA TYR A 530 1.83 9.42 8.83
C TYR A 530 2.13 8.37 9.91
N PHE A 531 1.40 8.38 11.03
CA PHE A 531 1.66 7.44 12.13
C PHE A 531 0.89 6.13 12.06
N PHE A 532 -0.31 6.11 11.48
CA PHE A 532 -1.24 4.99 11.65
C PHE A 532 -1.63 4.28 10.35
N LEU A 533 -1.26 4.80 9.19
CA LEU A 533 -1.58 4.17 7.90
C LEU A 533 -0.39 3.36 7.39
N PRO A 534 -0.43 2.02 7.41
CA PRO A 534 0.59 1.19 6.77
C PRO A 534 0.46 1.22 5.24
N GLU A 535 1.57 0.99 4.54
CA GLU A 535 1.61 0.93 3.07
C GLU A 535 1.12 -0.43 2.56
N THR A 536 0.31 -0.44 1.49
CA THR A 536 -0.27 -1.65 0.89
C THR A 536 0.30 -2.00 -0.49
N LYS A 537 1.14 -1.12 -1.05
CA LYS A 537 1.76 -1.31 -2.37
C LYS A 537 2.53 -2.65 -2.45
N ALA A 538 2.39 -3.31 -3.59
CA ALA A 538 3.17 -4.48 -4.01
C ALA A 538 2.98 -5.76 -3.18
N PHE A 539 2.00 -5.77 -2.26
CA PHE A 539 1.58 -6.98 -1.55
C PHE A 539 0.34 -7.58 -2.23
N THR A 540 0.30 -8.91 -2.29
CA THR A 540 -0.95 -9.64 -2.57
C THR A 540 -1.94 -9.46 -1.41
N LEU A 541 -3.22 -9.75 -1.63
CA LEU A 541 -4.25 -9.56 -0.58
C LEU A 541 -3.94 -10.42 0.65
N GLU A 542 -3.23 -11.52 0.41
CA GLU A 542 -2.82 -12.53 1.37
C GLU A 542 -1.53 -12.10 2.11
N GLU A 543 -0.61 -11.39 1.46
CA GLU A 543 0.62 -10.86 2.09
C GLU A 543 0.37 -9.64 2.99
N LEU A 544 -0.71 -8.89 2.76
CA LEU A 544 -1.12 -7.77 3.61
C LEU A 544 -1.39 -8.19 5.06
N ASP A 545 -1.61 -9.48 5.31
CA ASP A 545 -1.74 -10.01 6.66
C ASP A 545 -0.49 -9.76 7.50
N GLN A 546 0.69 -9.81 6.89
CA GLN A 546 1.97 -9.54 7.57
C GLN A 546 2.13 -8.07 7.95
N VAL A 547 1.56 -7.15 7.15
CA VAL A 547 1.65 -5.71 7.36
C VAL A 547 0.71 -5.25 8.48
N PHE A 548 -0.51 -5.78 8.49
CA PHE A 548 -1.54 -5.37 9.44
C PHE A 548 -1.55 -6.19 10.75
N GLU A 549 -0.74 -7.25 10.90
CA GLU A 549 -0.58 -7.98 12.16
C GLU A 549 0.32 -7.24 13.19
N VAL A 550 1.19 -6.34 12.72
CA VAL A 550 2.12 -5.56 13.56
C VAL A 550 1.36 -4.60 14.48
N PRO A 551 1.68 -4.51 15.79
CA PRO A 551 1.11 -3.50 16.66
C PRO A 551 1.39 -2.07 16.15
N MET A 552 0.37 -1.21 16.05
CA MET A 552 0.54 0.16 15.55
C MET A 552 1.54 1.00 16.38
N GLN A 553 1.71 0.68 17.67
CA GLN A 553 2.72 1.32 18.52
C GLN A 553 4.15 0.97 18.09
N GLU A 554 4.39 -0.25 17.59
CA GLU A 554 5.69 -0.69 17.07
C GLU A 554 5.92 -0.14 15.67
N HIS A 555 4.89 -0.08 14.83
CA HIS A 555 4.97 0.63 13.54
C HIS A 555 5.39 2.10 13.71
N ALA A 556 4.96 2.74 14.80
CA ALA A 556 5.35 4.12 15.13
C ALA A 556 6.77 4.24 15.72
N LYS A 557 7.37 3.16 16.24
CA LYS A 557 8.77 3.16 16.71
C LYS A 557 9.70 3.09 15.49
N HIS A 558 10.71 3.96 15.42
CA HIS A 558 11.61 4.15 14.28
C HIS A 558 12.59 2.97 14.03
N LEU A 559 12.09 1.74 13.91
CA LEU A 559 12.84 0.50 13.71
C LEU A 559 13.20 0.23 12.24
N GLY A 560 12.68 1.03 11.31
CA GLY A 560 12.91 0.80 9.88
C GLY A 560 12.42 -0.57 9.44
N ARG A 561 13.22 -1.27 8.63
CA ARG A 561 12.96 -2.63 8.16
C ARG A 561 13.24 -3.71 9.20
N LEU A 562 13.78 -3.38 10.38
CA LEU A 562 13.83 -4.35 11.49
C LEU A 562 12.42 -4.74 11.96
N ASN A 563 11.40 -3.91 11.70
CA ASN A 563 9.98 -4.28 11.89
C ASN A 563 9.56 -5.53 11.08
N LEU A 564 10.34 -5.90 10.05
CA LEU A 564 10.09 -7.14 9.30
C LEU A 564 10.51 -8.37 10.09
N GLN A 565 11.28 -8.26 11.17
CA GLN A 565 11.63 -9.39 12.05
C GLN A 565 10.50 -9.68 13.05
N THR A 566 9.35 -10.08 12.54
CA THR A 566 8.20 -10.41 13.39
C THR A 566 8.47 -11.67 14.22
N PRO A 567 7.80 -11.86 15.38
CA PRO A 567 7.96 -13.06 16.20
C PRO A 567 7.82 -14.37 15.41
N GLU A 568 6.96 -14.42 14.40
CA GLU A 568 6.75 -15.58 13.53
C GLU A 568 7.97 -15.87 12.65
N ARG A 569 8.58 -14.84 12.06
CA ARG A 569 9.79 -15.01 11.24
C ARG A 569 11.00 -15.35 12.10
N VAL A 570 11.09 -14.78 13.30
CA VAL A 570 12.10 -15.15 14.30
C VAL A 570 11.97 -16.63 14.66
N ARG A 571 10.74 -17.11 14.90
CA ARG A 571 10.47 -18.53 15.15
C ARG A 571 10.83 -19.40 13.94
N ALA A 572 10.47 -18.98 12.73
CA ALA A 572 10.81 -19.72 11.51
C ALA A 572 12.33 -19.79 11.28
N ALA A 573 13.06 -18.72 11.62
CA ALA A 573 14.52 -18.71 11.57
C ALA A 573 15.14 -19.77 12.49
N ALA A 574 14.52 -20.10 13.63
CA ALA A 574 15.00 -21.17 14.50
C ALA A 574 15.00 -22.56 13.82
N ALA A 575 14.13 -22.78 12.83
CA ALA A 575 14.13 -24.02 12.02
C ALA A 575 15.34 -24.12 11.08
N HIS A 576 16.14 -23.07 10.93
CA HIS A 576 17.42 -23.12 10.22
C HIS A 576 18.58 -23.62 11.10
N VAL A 577 18.38 -23.78 12.42
CA VAL A 577 19.35 -24.41 13.31
C VAL A 577 19.28 -25.93 13.16
N ARG A 578 20.35 -26.54 12.66
CA ARG A 578 20.41 -27.95 12.26
C ARG A 578 21.61 -28.65 12.86
N SER A 579 22.80 -28.05 12.78
CA SER A 579 24.01 -28.61 13.41
C SER A 579 24.21 -28.08 14.83
N GLY A 580 23.57 -26.96 15.19
CA GLY A 580 23.79 -26.26 16.45
C GLY A 580 25.15 -25.58 16.51
N LYS A 581 25.86 -25.45 15.38
CA LYS A 581 27.18 -24.82 15.34
C LYS A 581 27.01 -23.32 15.51
N VAL A 582 27.52 -22.81 16.63
CA VAL A 582 27.48 -21.39 16.99
C VAL A 582 28.76 -20.71 16.48
N ILE A 583 28.61 -19.69 15.64
CA ILE A 583 29.71 -18.97 14.99
C ILE A 583 29.59 -17.47 15.31
N PRO A 584 30.44 -16.94 16.21
CA PRO A 584 30.57 -15.50 16.40
C PRO A 584 31.11 -14.83 15.13
N LEU A 585 30.55 -13.68 14.77
CA LEU A 585 30.88 -12.95 13.54
C LEU A 585 31.62 -11.63 13.82
N ASN A 586 32.17 -11.47 15.03
CA ASN A 586 32.87 -10.26 15.44
C ASN A 586 34.38 -10.44 15.29
N ILE A 587 35.06 -9.43 14.76
CA ILE A 587 36.52 -9.32 14.81
C ILE A 587 36.97 -8.75 16.16
N PRO A 588 38.23 -8.97 16.57
CA PRO A 588 38.82 -8.28 17.72
C PRO A 588 38.71 -6.75 17.59
N PHE A 589 38.46 -6.04 18.69
CA PHE A 589 38.26 -4.57 18.68
C PHE A 589 39.47 -3.76 18.21
N ASP A 590 40.67 -4.35 18.26
CA ASP A 590 41.92 -3.79 17.77
C ASP A 590 42.21 -4.12 16.29
N ALA A 591 41.28 -4.80 15.60
CA ALA A 591 41.40 -5.15 14.19
C ALA A 591 40.27 -4.51 13.35
N PRO A 592 40.56 -4.03 12.13
CA PRO A 592 41.89 -3.92 11.53
C PRO A 592 42.77 -2.82 12.18
N SER A 593 44.09 -3.07 12.25
CA SER A 593 45.11 -2.08 12.65
C SER A 593 46.03 -1.75 11.47
N PRO A 594 46.18 -0.46 11.09
CA PRO A 594 45.45 0.70 11.61
C PRO A 594 43.96 0.71 11.17
N PRO A 595 43.05 1.43 11.86
CA PRO A 595 41.65 1.56 11.44
C PRO A 595 41.47 2.20 10.06
N CYS A 596 40.45 1.77 9.32
CA CYS A 596 40.03 2.43 8.07
C CYS A 596 39.42 3.82 8.34
N PHE A 597 39.33 4.66 7.31
CA PHE A 597 38.69 5.99 7.34
C PHE A 597 39.20 6.96 8.43
N GLY A 598 40.46 6.82 8.85
CA GLY A 598 41.07 7.71 9.86
C GLY A 598 40.36 7.66 11.23
N ARG A 599 39.71 6.53 11.55
CA ARG A 599 38.96 6.35 12.80
C ARG A 599 39.89 6.22 14.01
N GLN A 600 39.34 6.47 15.20
CA GLN A 600 40.06 6.31 16.46
C GLN A 600 40.47 4.85 16.67
N THR A 601 41.75 4.64 17.01
CA THR A 601 42.28 3.35 17.45
C THR A 601 41.69 2.96 18.79
N PHE A 602 41.26 1.70 18.91
CA PHE A 602 40.77 1.12 20.16
C PHE A 602 41.81 1.22 21.27
N GLN A 603 41.39 1.67 22.46
CA GLN A 603 42.24 1.70 23.65
C GLN A 603 41.63 0.82 24.73
N HIS A 604 42.44 -0.07 25.30
CA HIS A 604 42.08 -0.93 26.41
C HIS A 604 43.03 -0.68 27.58
N ARG A 605 42.46 -0.36 28.74
CA ARG A 605 43.19 -0.13 29.99
C ARG A 605 42.63 -0.97 31.12
N ILE A 606 43.48 -1.77 31.76
CA ILE A 606 43.12 -2.52 32.97
C ILE A 606 43.35 -1.61 34.20
N VAL A 607 42.34 -1.48 35.05
CA VAL A 607 42.34 -0.68 36.28
C VAL A 607 42.28 -1.60 37.49
N ARG A 608 43.23 -1.49 38.40
CA ARG A 608 43.18 -2.25 39.66
C ARG A 608 42.37 -1.47 40.69
N LEU A 609 41.34 -2.09 41.27
CA LEU A 609 40.52 -1.46 42.31
C LEU A 609 41.19 -1.58 43.67
N ASP A 610 41.32 -2.80 44.23
CA ASP A 610 41.77 -3.00 45.62
C ASP A 610 42.60 -4.29 45.85
N GLY A 611 43.70 -4.47 45.12
CA GLY A 611 44.63 -5.58 45.39
C GLY A 611 44.19 -6.97 44.87
N HIS A 612 42.87 -7.24 44.87
CA HIS A 612 42.24 -8.51 44.51
C HIS A 612 41.25 -8.42 43.34
N ALA A 613 40.96 -7.22 42.84
CA ALA A 613 40.01 -6.98 41.75
C ALA A 613 40.62 -6.07 40.67
N PHE A 614 40.28 -6.36 39.42
CA PHE A 614 40.64 -5.60 38.23
C PHE A 614 39.37 -5.30 37.43
N ASP A 615 39.23 -4.04 37.05
CA ASP A 615 38.27 -3.54 36.08
C ASP A 615 39.00 -3.23 34.75
N GLU A 616 38.25 -2.88 33.72
CA GLU A 616 38.77 -2.41 32.44
C GLU A 616 38.00 -1.20 31.92
N ILE A 617 38.70 -0.35 31.16
CA ILE A 617 38.13 0.79 30.46
C ILE A 617 38.41 0.61 28.97
N TYR A 618 37.35 0.73 28.17
CA TYR A 618 37.42 0.77 26.72
C TYR A 618 37.18 2.19 26.22
N GLU A 619 38.06 2.67 25.35
CA GLU A 619 37.80 3.82 24.49
C GLU A 619 37.66 3.30 23.05
N LEU A 620 36.45 3.40 22.52
CA LEU A 620 36.04 2.70 21.30
C LEU A 620 35.22 3.64 20.42
N ASN A 621 35.59 3.69 19.14
CA ASN A 621 34.69 4.09 18.08
C ASN A 621 34.05 2.81 17.50
N PRO A 622 32.72 2.60 17.62
CA PRO A 622 32.09 1.38 17.14
C PRO A 622 32.37 1.10 15.66
N GLN A 623 32.54 2.14 14.83
CA GLN A 623 32.83 2.06 13.40
C GLN A 623 34.26 1.58 13.03
N THR A 624 35.06 1.19 14.03
CA THR A 624 36.43 0.69 13.82
C THR A 624 36.48 -0.83 13.64
N GLY A 625 35.45 -1.58 14.04
CA GLY A 625 35.48 -3.05 14.16
C GLY A 625 34.26 -3.71 13.52
N SER A 626 33.78 -4.86 14.01
CA SER A 626 32.51 -5.39 13.49
C SER A 626 31.33 -4.57 14.03
N GLN A 627 30.62 -3.87 13.15
CA GLN A 627 29.61 -2.87 13.55
C GLN A 627 28.26 -3.02 12.87
N TRP A 628 27.31 -2.27 13.42
CA TRP A 628 26.07 -1.80 12.81
C TRP A 628 26.11 -0.28 12.68
N ASP A 629 25.83 0.21 11.47
CA ASP A 629 25.53 1.61 11.25
C ASP A 629 24.06 1.91 11.49
N GLY A 630 23.83 2.87 12.38
CA GLY A 630 22.51 3.33 12.76
C GLY A 630 21.92 4.34 11.78
N PHE A 631 20.62 4.58 11.91
CA PHE A 631 19.91 5.56 11.08
C PHE A 631 20.35 7.04 11.25
N ARG A 632 21.27 7.30 12.18
CA ARG A 632 21.93 8.60 12.40
C ARG A 632 23.32 8.68 11.76
N HIS A 633 23.81 7.59 11.18
CA HIS A 633 25.18 7.48 10.68
C HIS A 633 25.38 8.25 9.37
N PHE A 634 24.55 7.97 8.36
CA PHE A 634 24.65 8.57 7.04
C PHE A 634 23.30 9.13 6.60
N GLY A 635 23.29 10.40 6.15
CA GLY A 635 22.10 11.09 5.66
C GLY A 635 22.02 11.08 4.13
N HIS A 636 20.83 11.31 3.59
CA HIS A 636 20.64 11.47 2.15
C HIS A 636 21.21 12.82 1.68
N VAL A 637 22.29 12.75 0.89
CA VAL A 637 23.19 13.86 0.54
C VAL A 637 22.41 15.01 -0.09
N ALA A 638 21.53 14.72 -1.04
CA ALA A 638 20.77 15.75 -1.75
C ALA A 638 19.78 16.52 -0.85
N SER A 639 19.32 15.91 0.24
CA SER A 639 18.29 16.51 1.11
C SER A 639 18.76 16.93 2.50
N GLY A 640 19.91 16.41 2.95
CA GLY A 640 20.41 16.58 4.32
C GLY A 640 19.60 15.85 5.40
N TYR A 641 18.61 15.04 5.03
CA TYR A 641 17.79 14.28 5.98
C TYR A 641 18.36 12.88 6.24
N PHE A 642 18.25 12.46 7.48
CA PHE A 642 18.41 11.08 7.94
C PHE A 642 17.07 10.34 7.91
N TYR A 643 17.08 9.08 8.35
CA TYR A 643 15.87 8.26 8.37
C TYR A 643 14.70 8.99 9.04
N ASN A 644 13.55 8.87 8.40
CA ASN A 644 12.30 9.44 8.86
C ASN A 644 12.34 10.97 9.03
N LYS A 645 13.02 11.66 8.10
CA LYS A 645 13.22 13.13 8.05
C LYS A 645 13.90 13.70 9.29
N THR A 646 14.72 12.91 9.96
CA THR A 646 15.53 13.39 11.09
C THR A 646 16.60 14.33 10.54
N THR A 647 16.87 15.44 11.21
CA THR A 647 17.86 16.45 10.79
C THR A 647 19.12 16.38 11.64
N ALA A 648 20.21 17.03 11.20
CA ALA A 648 21.41 17.14 12.02
C ALA A 648 21.14 17.82 13.39
N ALA A 649 20.21 18.78 13.44
CA ALA A 649 19.79 19.46 14.67
C ALA A 649 19.08 18.53 15.67
N ASP A 650 18.38 17.50 15.16
CA ASP A 650 17.75 16.47 15.99
C ASP A 650 18.76 15.49 16.60
N ILE A 651 19.96 15.38 16.02
CA ILE A 651 21.04 14.49 16.46
C ILE A 651 21.99 15.22 17.41
N GLN A 652 22.38 16.45 17.06
CA GLN A 652 23.33 17.26 17.81
C GLN A 652 22.84 18.71 17.90
N GLY A 653 22.83 19.27 19.11
CA GLY A 653 22.41 20.64 19.37
C GLY A 653 21.53 20.76 20.62
N PRO A 654 21.08 21.98 20.97
CA PRO A 654 20.27 22.23 22.16
C PRO A 654 18.87 21.59 22.12
N GLN A 655 18.43 21.10 20.95
CA GLN A 655 17.15 20.42 20.74
C GLN A 655 17.32 18.94 20.36
N ALA A 656 18.49 18.34 20.63
CA ALA A 656 18.76 16.94 20.28
C ALA A 656 17.71 16.00 20.91
N THR A 657 17.23 15.05 20.12
CA THR A 657 16.21 14.07 20.52
C THR A 657 16.79 12.67 20.54
N SER A 658 16.01 11.67 20.98
CA SER A 658 16.36 10.24 20.88
C SER A 658 15.90 9.58 19.57
N ARG A 659 15.32 10.33 18.61
CA ARG A 659 14.78 9.77 17.36
C ARG A 659 15.81 8.98 16.54
N CYS A 660 15.44 7.81 16.05
CA CYS A 660 16.32 6.98 15.19
C CYS A 660 17.65 6.55 15.85
N GLY A 661 17.77 6.61 17.18
CA GLY A 661 18.95 6.13 17.90
C GLY A 661 18.96 4.60 18.06
N VAL A 662 20.16 4.01 18.16
CA VAL A 662 20.35 2.54 18.20
C VAL A 662 19.74 1.84 19.43
N HIS A 663 19.49 2.54 20.54
CA HIS A 663 18.76 1.98 21.70
C HIS A 663 17.39 1.38 21.32
N ALA A 664 16.70 1.93 20.33
CA ALA A 664 15.44 1.34 19.84
C ALA A 664 15.66 -0.08 19.27
N TRP A 665 16.82 -0.31 18.64
CA TRP A 665 17.20 -1.63 18.13
C TRP A 665 17.66 -2.54 19.27
N ALA A 666 18.34 -2.01 20.28
CA ALA A 666 18.74 -2.77 21.46
C ALA A 666 17.53 -3.28 22.28
N GLU A 667 16.46 -2.48 22.37
CA GLU A 667 15.19 -2.92 23.00
C GLU A 667 14.45 -4.00 22.19
N HIS A 668 14.55 -3.96 20.87
CA HIS A 668 13.89 -4.91 19.97
C HIS A 668 14.72 -6.21 19.79
N GLY A 669 16.04 -6.10 19.71
CA GLY A 669 16.95 -7.14 19.25
C GLY A 669 16.99 -7.26 17.72
N ILE A 670 18.03 -7.90 17.19
CA ILE A 670 18.11 -8.25 15.76
C ILE A 670 18.19 -9.77 15.67
N VAL A 671 17.10 -10.40 15.25
CA VAL A 671 16.99 -11.86 15.12
C VAL A 671 16.23 -12.22 13.85
N GLY A 672 16.79 -13.10 13.03
CA GLY A 672 16.14 -13.49 11.77
C GLY A 672 16.90 -14.58 11.03
N ARG A 673 16.43 -14.88 9.83
CA ARG A 673 17.13 -15.79 8.91
C ARG A 673 18.25 -15.02 8.21
N GLY A 674 19.49 -15.43 8.43
CA GLY A 674 20.65 -14.96 7.69
C GLY A 674 20.83 -15.73 6.38
N LEU A 675 21.25 -15.03 5.34
CA LEU A 675 21.61 -15.58 4.03
C LEU A 675 23.04 -15.13 3.68
N LEU A 676 23.95 -16.05 3.41
CA LEU A 676 25.34 -15.71 3.04
C LEU A 676 25.58 -15.89 1.53
N LEU A 677 25.99 -14.82 0.85
CA LEU A 677 26.55 -14.86 -0.49
C LEU A 677 28.08 -14.83 -0.42
N ASP A 678 28.72 -15.93 -0.81
CA ASP A 678 30.18 -16.13 -0.71
C ASP A 678 30.88 -15.78 -2.03
N PHE A 679 30.99 -14.48 -2.32
CA PHE A 679 31.66 -13.99 -3.52
C PHE A 679 33.14 -14.38 -3.55
N ALA A 680 33.85 -14.31 -2.41
CA ALA A 680 35.27 -14.67 -2.36
C ALA A 680 35.53 -16.10 -2.85
N ARG A 681 34.70 -17.08 -2.44
CA ARG A 681 34.81 -18.46 -2.95
C ARG A 681 34.48 -18.56 -4.44
N TYR A 682 33.45 -17.86 -4.89
CA TYR A 682 33.13 -17.79 -6.32
C TYR A 682 34.30 -17.22 -7.13
N ALA A 683 34.97 -16.19 -6.61
CA ALA A 683 36.10 -15.56 -7.25
C ALA A 683 37.33 -16.48 -7.32
N GLU A 684 37.60 -17.23 -6.25
CA GLU A 684 38.65 -18.27 -6.22
C GLU A 684 38.38 -19.38 -7.25
N LEU A 685 37.14 -19.88 -7.32
CA LEU A 685 36.77 -20.98 -8.24
C LEU A 685 36.80 -20.58 -9.71
N ASN A 686 36.50 -19.30 -10.02
CA ASN A 686 36.47 -18.79 -11.39
C ASN A 686 37.75 -18.07 -11.81
N ASN A 687 38.77 -18.02 -10.94
CA ASN A 687 40.03 -17.29 -11.17
C ASN A 687 39.84 -15.79 -11.48
N ILE A 688 38.87 -15.15 -10.82
CA ILE A 688 38.54 -13.72 -11.00
C ILE A 688 38.90 -12.87 -9.77
N MET A 689 39.82 -13.35 -8.91
CA MET A 689 40.18 -12.70 -7.64
C MET A 689 40.55 -11.22 -7.83
N PRO A 690 39.67 -10.29 -7.39
CA PRO A 690 39.94 -8.87 -7.54
C PRO A 690 40.87 -8.36 -6.44
N SER A 691 41.45 -7.18 -6.65
CA SER A 691 42.16 -6.46 -5.59
C SER A 691 41.16 -5.96 -4.55
N MET A 692 41.41 -6.27 -3.28
CA MET A 692 40.55 -5.87 -2.15
C MET A 692 40.69 -4.39 -1.79
N TYR A 693 41.80 -3.76 -2.21
CA TYR A 693 42.10 -2.34 -2.00
C TYR A 693 42.01 -1.53 -3.31
N GLU A 694 41.23 -2.01 -4.26
CA GLU A 694 40.79 -1.25 -5.43
C GLU A 694 39.27 -1.07 -5.38
N ASN A 695 38.75 -0.14 -6.19
CA ASN A 695 37.30 0.03 -6.35
C ASN A 695 36.73 -1.11 -7.20
N TYR A 696 36.63 -2.30 -6.62
CA TYR A 696 35.98 -3.42 -7.29
C TYR A 696 34.50 -3.47 -6.93
N SER A 697 33.66 -3.28 -7.95
CA SER A 697 32.20 -3.26 -7.84
C SER A 697 31.62 -4.63 -8.15
N ILE A 698 31.12 -5.33 -7.12
CA ILE A 698 30.43 -6.62 -7.29
C ILE A 698 29.04 -6.35 -7.88
N SER A 699 28.86 -6.70 -9.16
CA SER A 699 27.60 -6.45 -9.87
C SER A 699 26.47 -7.36 -9.39
N PHE A 700 25.23 -6.97 -9.71
CA PHE A 700 24.05 -7.79 -9.39
C PHE A 700 24.09 -9.14 -10.10
N GLU A 701 24.52 -9.16 -11.37
CA GLU A 701 24.69 -10.38 -12.17
C GLU A 701 25.68 -11.34 -11.51
N THR A 702 26.79 -10.81 -11.00
CA THR A 702 27.78 -11.61 -10.25
C THR A 702 27.17 -12.19 -8.98
N LEU A 703 26.39 -11.43 -8.20
CA LEU A 703 25.70 -11.99 -7.04
C LEU A 703 24.71 -13.08 -7.43
N VAL A 704 23.99 -12.94 -8.55
CA VAL A 704 23.10 -13.98 -9.07
C VAL A 704 23.88 -15.24 -9.44
N GLU A 705 25.07 -15.11 -10.03
CA GLU A 705 25.96 -16.25 -10.32
C GLU A 705 26.48 -16.91 -9.03
N VAL A 706 26.85 -16.11 -8.03
CA VAL A 706 27.23 -16.59 -6.69
C VAL A 706 26.08 -17.39 -6.07
N GLY A 707 24.85 -16.85 -6.10
CA GLY A 707 23.65 -17.54 -5.65
C GLY A 707 23.48 -18.89 -6.36
N LYS A 708 23.54 -18.91 -7.69
CA LYS A 708 23.44 -20.15 -8.48
C LYS A 708 24.51 -21.18 -8.10
N MET A 709 25.76 -20.76 -7.90
CA MET A 709 26.84 -21.63 -7.43
C MET A 709 26.52 -22.25 -6.06
N GLN A 710 25.91 -21.45 -5.18
CA GLN A 710 25.52 -21.87 -3.83
C GLN A 710 24.21 -22.68 -3.79
N GLY A 711 23.54 -22.86 -4.93
CA GLY A 711 22.22 -23.49 -5.01
C GLY A 711 21.09 -22.60 -4.49
N LEU A 712 21.29 -21.28 -4.49
CA LEU A 712 20.32 -20.26 -4.11
C LEU A 712 19.80 -19.51 -5.34
N ASP A 713 18.50 -19.30 -5.39
CA ASP A 713 17.85 -18.40 -6.34
C ASP A 713 17.58 -17.06 -5.66
N LEU A 714 18.27 -16.00 -6.10
CA LEU A 714 18.16 -14.66 -5.49
C LEU A 714 16.83 -13.95 -5.78
N ARG A 715 15.90 -14.59 -6.48
CA ARG A 715 14.53 -14.10 -6.56
C ARG A 715 13.84 -14.25 -5.21
N ARG A 716 12.79 -13.47 -4.99
CA ARG A 716 11.97 -13.57 -3.78
C ARG A 716 11.28 -14.93 -3.74
N LYS A 717 10.99 -15.45 -2.55
CA LYS A 717 10.20 -16.68 -2.36
C LYS A 717 8.85 -16.61 -3.07
N GLU A 718 8.25 -15.43 -3.12
CA GLU A 718 7.03 -15.13 -3.87
C GLU A 718 7.21 -15.30 -5.39
N ASP A 719 8.41 -14.97 -5.88
CA ASP A 719 8.85 -15.11 -7.26
C ASP A 719 9.57 -16.45 -7.49
N GLY A 720 9.39 -17.43 -6.60
CA GLY A 720 9.91 -18.80 -6.71
C GLY A 720 11.42 -18.93 -6.48
N GLY A 721 12.07 -17.91 -5.91
CA GLY A 721 13.44 -18.02 -5.42
C GLY A 721 13.51 -18.30 -3.91
N ASP A 722 14.64 -18.00 -3.28
CA ASP A 722 14.96 -18.37 -1.90
C ASP A 722 14.91 -17.21 -0.90
N ILE A 723 14.82 -15.97 -1.40
CA ILE A 723 14.87 -14.77 -0.58
C ILE A 723 13.53 -14.51 0.10
N GLY A 724 13.53 -14.58 1.43
CA GLY A 724 12.36 -14.29 2.26
C GLY A 724 12.29 -12.83 2.68
N VAL A 725 11.06 -12.31 2.83
CA VAL A 725 10.83 -10.99 3.42
C VAL A 725 11.37 -10.97 4.85
N GLY A 726 12.19 -9.97 5.17
CA GLY A 726 12.82 -9.83 6.48
C GLY A 726 14.11 -10.64 6.66
N ASP A 727 14.58 -11.35 5.64
CA ASP A 727 15.91 -12.00 5.67
C ASP A 727 17.02 -10.96 5.89
N ILE A 728 18.15 -11.41 6.42
CA ILE A 728 19.35 -10.59 6.63
C ILE A 728 20.39 -11.05 5.61
N LEU A 729 20.79 -10.16 4.70
CA LEU A 729 21.75 -10.47 3.65
C LEU A 729 23.18 -10.27 4.17
N LEU A 730 24.03 -11.29 4.03
CA LEU A 730 25.45 -11.22 4.32
C LEU A 730 26.22 -11.44 3.02
N VAL A 731 27.18 -10.57 2.70
CA VAL A 731 28.05 -10.69 1.53
C VAL A 731 29.50 -10.85 1.99
N ARG A 732 30.13 -11.96 1.63
CA ARG A 732 31.55 -12.18 1.88
C ARG A 732 32.36 -11.83 0.64
N THR A 733 33.04 -10.69 0.70
CA THR A 733 33.93 -10.15 -0.34
C THR A 733 35.31 -10.80 -0.33
N GLY A 734 35.79 -11.25 0.84
CA GLY A 734 37.14 -11.78 1.04
C GLY A 734 38.13 -10.74 1.57
N PHE A 735 37.65 -9.52 1.84
CA PHE A 735 38.45 -8.43 2.37
C PHE A 735 39.16 -8.82 3.67
N MET A 736 38.43 -9.35 4.67
CA MET A 736 39.05 -9.68 5.97
C MET A 736 40.13 -10.74 5.86
N LYS A 737 39.94 -11.74 4.99
CA LYS A 737 40.96 -12.77 4.71
C LYS A 737 42.24 -12.14 4.16
N HIS A 738 42.10 -11.26 3.18
CA HIS A 738 43.24 -10.57 2.58
C HIS A 738 43.91 -9.60 3.57
N CYS A 739 43.13 -8.79 4.28
CA CYS A 739 43.60 -7.85 5.30
C CYS A 739 44.42 -8.55 6.41
N ARG A 740 44.06 -9.78 6.79
CA ARG A 740 44.83 -10.59 7.74
C ARG A 740 46.09 -11.21 7.14
N SER A 741 46.18 -11.36 5.81
CA SER A 741 47.29 -12.01 5.12
C SER A 741 48.47 -11.09 4.82
N ILE A 742 48.22 -9.79 4.71
CA ILE A 742 49.25 -8.77 4.41
C ILE A 742 49.84 -8.17 5.68
N SER A 743 51.04 -7.57 5.57
CA SER A 743 51.73 -7.00 6.74
C SER A 743 51.04 -5.71 7.23
N GLU A 744 51.33 -5.31 8.47
CA GLU A 744 50.77 -4.07 9.02
C GLU A 744 51.24 -2.83 8.24
N GLU A 745 52.48 -2.82 7.74
CA GLU A 745 52.99 -1.74 6.90
C GLU A 745 52.23 -1.65 5.56
N GLU A 746 51.94 -2.79 4.93
CA GLU A 746 51.18 -2.85 3.69
C GLU A 746 49.72 -2.41 3.90
N ARG A 747 49.08 -2.84 4.99
CA ARG A 747 47.75 -2.34 5.38
C ARG A 747 47.75 -0.84 5.60
N ALA A 748 48.77 -0.31 6.27
CA ALA A 748 48.86 1.11 6.60
C ALA A 748 48.88 1.99 5.34
N ILE A 749 49.50 1.54 4.25
CA ILE A 749 49.48 2.25 2.96
C ILE A 749 48.05 2.49 2.48
N HIS A 750 47.17 1.50 2.61
CA HIS A 750 45.79 1.60 2.15
C HIS A 750 44.87 2.28 3.18
N HIS A 751 44.98 1.92 4.46
CA HIS A 751 44.08 2.38 5.52
C HIS A 751 44.34 3.84 5.95
N LEU A 752 45.58 4.31 5.78
CA LEU A 752 45.99 5.68 6.09
C LEU A 752 46.05 6.57 4.84
N ALA A 753 45.62 6.09 3.68
CA ALA A 753 45.45 6.93 2.51
C ALA A 753 44.46 8.07 2.81
N GLU A 754 44.73 9.26 2.27
CA GLU A 754 44.00 10.48 2.59
C GLU A 754 42.50 10.32 2.28
N PRO A 755 41.61 10.33 3.29
CA PRO A 755 40.18 10.18 3.05
C PRO A 755 39.62 11.46 2.43
N LYS A 756 38.91 11.34 1.32
CA LYS A 756 38.17 12.44 0.68
C LYS A 756 36.74 12.03 0.39
N PHE A 757 35.80 12.95 0.56
CA PHE A 757 34.42 12.66 0.18
C PHE A 757 34.26 12.74 -1.35
N GLY A 758 33.81 11.63 -1.96
CA GLY A 758 33.54 11.52 -3.39
C GLY A 758 34.53 10.62 -4.14
N PRO A 759 34.51 10.63 -5.48
CA PRO A 759 35.29 9.69 -6.32
C PRO A 759 36.82 9.81 -6.18
N GLU A 760 37.29 10.92 -5.62
CA GLU A 760 38.72 11.20 -5.39
C GLU A 760 39.25 10.67 -4.05
N ASP A 761 38.46 9.88 -3.31
CA ASP A 761 38.93 9.25 -2.07
C ASP A 761 40.22 8.44 -2.30
N GLY A 762 41.21 8.66 -1.43
CA GLY A 762 42.45 7.92 -1.41
C GLY A 762 42.27 6.48 -0.92
N GLN A 763 41.24 6.22 -0.10
CA GLN A 763 40.89 4.88 0.36
C GLN A 763 40.01 4.18 -0.67
N ARG A 764 40.33 2.91 -0.94
CA ARG A 764 39.66 2.11 -1.96
C ARG A 764 39.38 0.73 -1.41
N TYR A 765 38.15 0.27 -1.60
CA TYR A 765 37.70 -1.01 -1.09
C TYR A 765 36.77 -1.69 -2.10
N ILE A 766 36.93 -3.00 -2.24
CA ILE A 766 35.91 -3.86 -2.85
C ILE A 766 34.57 -3.68 -2.13
N GLY A 767 33.45 -3.85 -2.83
CA GLY A 767 32.14 -3.96 -2.20
C GLY A 767 30.99 -4.17 -3.18
N VAL A 768 29.76 -4.11 -2.68
CA VAL A 768 28.55 -4.28 -3.49
C VAL A 768 28.38 -3.09 -4.43
N GLY A 769 28.11 -3.37 -5.71
CA GLY A 769 27.94 -2.34 -6.74
C GLY A 769 26.67 -1.51 -6.57
N GLN A 770 26.64 -0.32 -7.17
CA GLN A 770 25.61 0.69 -6.90
C GLN A 770 24.65 0.90 -8.09
N SER A 771 24.53 -0.10 -8.97
CA SER A 771 23.67 0.00 -10.16
C SER A 771 22.18 0.05 -9.79
N GLU A 772 21.34 0.52 -10.71
CA GLU A 772 19.88 0.57 -10.53
C GLU A 772 19.31 -0.83 -10.28
N GLU A 773 19.84 -1.86 -10.94
CA GLU A 773 19.45 -3.26 -10.73
C GLU A 773 19.80 -3.75 -9.32
N MET A 774 20.96 -3.34 -8.78
CA MET A 774 21.33 -3.67 -7.40
C MET A 774 20.41 -2.97 -6.40
N LEU A 775 20.11 -1.68 -6.62
CA LEU A 775 19.17 -0.94 -5.81
C LEU A 775 17.79 -1.60 -5.83
N ASP A 776 17.29 -1.98 -7.01
CA ASP A 776 16.04 -2.70 -7.16
C ASP A 776 16.07 -4.05 -6.44
N PHE A 777 17.16 -4.81 -6.55
CA PHE A 777 17.31 -6.07 -5.82
C PHE A 777 17.27 -5.86 -4.31
N LEU A 778 18.08 -4.97 -3.75
CA LEU A 778 18.16 -4.70 -2.31
C LEU A 778 16.84 -4.11 -1.79
N HIS A 779 16.21 -3.22 -2.54
CA HIS A 779 14.94 -2.62 -2.17
C HIS A 779 13.81 -3.65 -2.21
N ASN A 780 13.63 -4.33 -3.34
CA ASN A 780 12.47 -5.19 -3.60
C ASN A 780 12.55 -6.52 -2.86
N SER A 781 13.74 -6.98 -2.47
CA SER A 781 13.92 -8.19 -1.66
C SER A 781 13.47 -8.03 -0.20
N TYR A 782 13.23 -6.80 0.27
CA TYR A 782 12.79 -6.51 1.64
C TYR A 782 13.69 -7.12 2.73
N PHE A 783 15.00 -7.02 2.56
CA PHE A 783 15.94 -7.38 3.62
C PHE A 783 15.69 -6.52 4.87
N SER A 784 15.72 -7.14 6.05
CA SER A 784 15.58 -6.42 7.32
C SER A 784 16.86 -5.70 7.72
N ALA A 785 18.01 -6.24 7.32
CA ALA A 785 19.34 -5.66 7.46
C ALA A 785 20.29 -6.28 6.41
N VAL A 786 21.42 -5.62 6.15
CA VAL A 786 22.50 -6.13 5.29
C VAL A 786 23.83 -6.07 6.03
N ALA A 787 24.76 -6.97 5.75
CA ALA A 787 26.10 -6.95 6.32
C ALA A 787 27.17 -7.50 5.37
N ALA A 788 28.43 -7.07 5.55
CA ALA A 788 29.57 -7.57 4.79
C ALA A 788 30.88 -7.54 5.60
N ASP A 789 31.93 -8.15 5.05
CA ASP A 789 33.27 -8.26 5.67
C ASP A 789 34.23 -7.12 5.27
N ASN A 790 33.82 -6.21 4.41
CA ASN A 790 34.61 -5.07 3.95
C ASN A 790 34.32 -3.80 4.78
N PRO A 791 35.18 -2.75 4.70
CA PRO A 791 35.06 -1.53 5.51
C PRO A 791 33.88 -0.63 5.16
N ALA A 792 33.36 -0.74 3.93
CA ALA A 792 32.13 -0.08 3.49
C ALA A 792 31.27 -1.17 2.82
N PHE A 793 29.98 -1.31 3.11
CA PHE A 793 29.16 -2.35 2.47
C PHE A 793 29.19 -2.28 0.93
N GLU A 794 29.23 -1.07 0.41
CA GLU A 794 29.35 -0.76 -1.02
C GLU A 794 30.81 -0.67 -1.50
N ALA A 795 31.00 -0.79 -2.82
CA ALA A 795 32.32 -0.52 -3.41
C ALA A 795 32.73 0.95 -3.17
N TRP A 796 33.95 1.16 -2.68
CA TRP A 796 34.41 2.48 -2.23
C TRP A 796 35.63 2.97 -3.01
N PRO A 797 35.71 4.25 -3.42
CA PRO A 797 34.66 5.27 -3.32
C PRO A 797 33.49 5.05 -4.30
N SER A 798 32.34 5.66 -4.03
CA SER A 798 31.25 5.70 -5.00
C SER A 798 31.67 6.46 -6.26
N HIS A 799 31.41 5.87 -7.43
CA HIS A 799 31.53 6.55 -8.73
C HIS A 799 30.18 7.07 -9.26
N GLU A 800 29.09 6.74 -8.56
CA GLU A 800 27.76 7.25 -8.85
C GLU A 800 27.52 8.59 -8.15
N SER A 801 26.44 9.29 -8.53
CA SER A 801 26.02 10.54 -7.88
C SER A 801 25.46 10.36 -6.46
N TYR A 802 25.40 9.13 -5.98
CA TYR A 802 24.75 8.70 -4.74
C TYR A 802 25.55 7.57 -4.07
N TYR A 803 25.12 7.18 -2.87
CA TYR A 803 25.68 6.07 -2.08
C TYR A 803 24.59 5.05 -1.73
N LEU A 804 24.88 3.75 -1.71
CA LEU A 804 23.99 2.74 -1.13
C LEU A 804 23.68 3.06 0.34
N HIS A 805 24.64 3.65 1.07
CA HIS A 805 24.43 4.09 2.45
C HIS A 805 23.22 5.01 2.63
N GLU A 806 23.02 6.00 1.75
CA GLU A 806 21.88 6.90 1.87
C GLU A 806 20.54 6.22 1.51
N TYR A 807 20.53 5.30 0.55
CA TYR A 807 19.34 4.53 0.22
C TYR A 807 18.96 3.58 1.35
N LEU A 808 19.91 2.77 1.82
CA LEU A 808 19.69 1.80 2.88
C LEU A 808 19.31 2.50 4.18
N LEU A 809 20.13 3.41 4.71
CA LEU A 809 19.91 4.02 6.02
C LEU A 809 18.84 5.11 5.98
N ALA A 810 19.04 6.16 5.18
CA ALA A 810 18.21 7.37 5.26
C ALA A 810 16.86 7.23 4.57
N LEU A 811 16.78 6.51 3.44
CA LEU A 811 15.53 6.37 2.68
C LEU A 811 14.72 5.16 3.13
N TRP A 812 15.33 3.97 3.14
CA TRP A 812 14.61 2.71 3.32
C TRP A 812 14.57 2.23 4.78
N GLY A 813 15.49 2.70 5.62
CA GLY A 813 15.59 2.29 7.02
C GLY A 813 16.11 0.85 7.17
N VAL A 814 17.15 0.49 6.45
CA VAL A 814 17.84 -0.80 6.49
C VAL A 814 19.19 -0.63 7.20
N PRO A 815 19.42 -1.27 8.36
CA PRO A 815 20.72 -1.29 9.02
C PRO A 815 21.79 -1.93 8.15
N ILE A 816 23.01 -1.39 8.22
CA ILE A 816 24.19 -1.87 7.49
C ILE A 816 25.22 -2.38 8.50
N GLY A 817 25.72 -3.60 8.29
CA GLY A 817 26.79 -4.20 9.07
C GLY A 817 28.09 -4.27 8.27
N GLU A 818 29.21 -3.94 8.89
CA GLU A 818 30.50 -3.82 8.20
C GLU A 818 31.63 -4.43 9.03
N LEU A 819 32.68 -4.89 8.34
CA LEU A 819 33.83 -5.59 8.92
C LEU A 819 33.44 -6.83 9.74
N TRP A 820 32.43 -7.59 9.30
CA TRP A 820 32.04 -8.83 9.97
C TRP A 820 33.02 -9.98 9.66
N ASP A 821 33.30 -10.84 10.63
CA ASP A 821 34.09 -12.05 10.40
C ASP A 821 33.22 -13.16 9.79
N LEU A 822 33.26 -13.26 8.45
CA LEU A 822 32.47 -14.24 7.70
C LEU A 822 33.27 -15.50 7.32
N GLU A 823 34.55 -15.60 7.66
CA GLU A 823 35.42 -16.71 7.22
C GLU A 823 34.94 -18.06 7.76
N ARG A 824 34.79 -18.16 9.08
CA ARG A 824 34.37 -19.40 9.75
C ARG A 824 32.94 -19.78 9.37
N LEU A 825 32.09 -18.79 9.11
CA LEU A 825 30.72 -18.99 8.67
C LEU A 825 30.70 -19.55 7.24
N ALA A 826 31.45 -18.96 6.31
CA ALA A 826 31.53 -19.43 4.93
C ALA A 826 32.05 -20.86 4.82
N GLU A 827 33.09 -21.22 5.60
CA GLU A 827 33.59 -22.59 5.67
C GLU A 827 32.55 -23.59 6.20
N ALA A 828 31.82 -23.20 7.26
CA ALA A 828 30.77 -24.03 7.82
C ALA A 828 29.61 -24.23 6.84
N CYS A 829 29.13 -23.15 6.22
CA CYS A 829 28.08 -23.17 5.20
C CYS A 829 28.47 -24.05 4.00
N ALA A 830 29.72 -23.94 3.54
CA ALA A 830 30.24 -24.76 2.44
C ALA A 830 30.33 -26.24 2.81
N THR A 831 30.76 -26.56 4.03
CA THR A 831 30.84 -27.94 4.54
C THR A 831 29.44 -28.57 4.62
N GLU A 832 28.46 -27.81 5.09
CA GLU A 832 27.07 -28.27 5.22
C GLU A 832 26.24 -28.15 3.93
N LYS A 833 26.81 -27.52 2.88
CA LYS A 833 26.12 -27.14 1.64
C LYS A 833 24.82 -26.38 1.90
N ARG A 834 24.84 -25.49 2.88
CA ARG A 834 23.68 -24.69 3.31
C ARG A 834 24.16 -23.28 3.63
N TRP A 835 23.52 -22.31 2.98
CA TRP A 835 23.91 -20.89 3.03
C TRP A 835 22.89 -20.02 3.77
N THR A 836 22.01 -20.67 4.54
CA THR A 836 21.00 -20.02 5.37
C THR A 836 21.10 -20.53 6.80
N PHE A 837 20.93 -19.64 7.77
CA PHE A 837 21.14 -19.92 9.19
C PHE A 837 20.28 -18.98 10.03
N MET A 838 20.15 -19.28 11.32
CA MET A 838 19.60 -18.30 12.25
C MET A 838 20.69 -17.29 12.59
N LEU A 839 20.40 -16.01 12.45
CA LEU A 839 21.29 -14.92 12.86
C LEU A 839 20.68 -14.21 14.06
N THR A 840 21.52 -13.95 15.06
CA THR A 840 21.18 -13.13 16.22
C THR A 840 22.24 -12.04 16.39
N SER A 841 21.83 -10.85 16.82
CA SER A 841 22.70 -9.75 17.13
C SER A 841 22.08 -8.89 18.22
N ALA A 842 22.91 -8.44 19.15
CA ALA A 842 22.52 -7.63 20.29
C ALA A 842 23.22 -6.27 20.26
N PRO A 843 22.63 -5.25 19.60
CA PRO A 843 23.19 -3.91 19.60
C PRO A 843 23.35 -3.34 21.02
N ASN A 844 24.36 -2.51 21.23
CA ASN A 844 24.61 -1.81 22.47
C ASN A 844 23.45 -0.87 22.78
N ASN A 845 22.95 -0.93 24.02
CA ASN A 845 21.86 -0.07 24.48
C ASN A 845 22.39 1.33 24.84
N VAL A 846 22.79 2.09 23.81
CA VAL A 846 23.23 3.48 23.93
C VAL A 846 22.10 4.39 23.48
N ILE A 847 21.48 5.07 24.46
CA ILE A 847 20.50 6.12 24.19
C ILE A 847 21.16 7.15 23.27
N VAL A 848 20.43 7.62 22.25
CA VAL A 848 20.90 8.56 21.21
C VAL A 848 22.12 8.08 20.37
N GLY A 849 22.56 6.82 20.50
CA GLY A 849 23.73 6.30 19.79
C GLY A 849 23.57 6.29 18.27
N ILE A 850 24.70 6.50 17.58
CA ILE A 850 24.81 6.61 16.11
C ILE A 850 25.00 5.24 15.43
N GLY A 851 25.78 4.37 16.05
CA GLY A 851 26.04 3.00 15.61
C GLY A 851 26.26 2.10 16.82
N SER A 852 26.51 0.83 16.57
CA SER A 852 26.71 -0.17 17.61
C SER A 852 27.77 -1.18 17.17
N THR A 853 28.43 -1.84 18.12
CA THR A 853 29.11 -3.11 17.80
C THR A 853 28.07 -4.12 17.33
N SER A 854 28.45 -5.03 16.44
CA SER A 854 27.48 -5.97 15.86
C SER A 854 27.05 -7.03 16.86
N ASN A 855 27.95 -7.52 17.74
CA ASN A 855 27.68 -8.59 18.71
C ASN A 855 26.92 -9.75 18.05
N ALA A 856 27.30 -10.10 16.83
CA ALA A 856 26.53 -10.98 15.96
C ALA A 856 26.99 -12.44 16.08
N ILE A 857 26.02 -13.34 16.01
CA ILE A 857 26.20 -14.78 16.09
C ILE A 857 25.32 -15.45 15.03
N ALA A 858 25.93 -16.30 14.20
CA ALA A 858 25.23 -17.23 13.33
C ALA A 858 25.12 -18.61 13.98
N ILE A 859 23.97 -19.26 13.81
CA ILE A 859 23.67 -20.59 14.35
C ILE A 859 23.15 -21.46 13.20
N LEU A 860 23.92 -22.49 12.84
CA LEU A 860 23.66 -23.41 11.71
C LEU A 860 22.87 -24.65 12.09
#